data_AF-A0A2V9MFJ4-F1
#
_entry.id   AF-A0A2V9MFJ4-F1
#
_cell.length_a   1.000
_cell.length_b   1.000
_cell.length_c   1.000
_cell.angle_alpha   90.00
_cell.angle_beta   90.00
_cell.angle_gamma   90.00
#
_symmetry.space_group_name_H-M   'P 1'
#
loop_
_entity.id
_entity.type
_entity.pdbx_description
1 polymer ?
#
loop_
_entity_poly.entity_id
_entity_poly.type
_entity_poly.pdbx_seq_one_letter_code
_entity_poly.pdbx_strand_id
1 'polypeptide(L)'
;MKRSPPPFGRLFPFLFLGCFFNLIYPTPFPSVAETKDPESLLQTVEKLEFDLERVLTVRDLNLRRGPFSITFDRGRMIFLRPVENVVTGLYFWGNGTMVGIPPNKIERQQLNLFTGAPVLNERFQEAFIRFSDDAYRELIEQSEAYDNNVLELNVSSELFQGVLKASSLINYRIVADLMHGRRAPFFSAKMLGRKLSIFDFSYDERRAEDVNVGQFHKTAGRTFYDNWCSFSSRNLSGEGGETAQQDISGQDRSIDVLLYQVDTRIDKHDRINGSTDIQFRVEQEGEWLLTFDLSRFLKVTQVLDEQQRPLTFFQNGDMSSEEDISKLGHDVILVLLKDPLHRGQLKTLKFTYSGEVISRVGNGVFYVGSRGSWYPNVGNADRAKYVLKFQHPKPFTIVATGDLVKEWEEADQKHSLWQSKGELPVAGFNYGDYLKKTARAGAIPVEVYANRGIENVYLEVKARLEQLRELFLQRPGSSRIRGELLPDQISITPDLSDFDTTRFSDEIASQIVKALLFFEPFMGEYPFNKLAVSQIPGRFSQGWPSLLYVSSLSFMSPEQRRHLGMGTDHEAGFLECLHAHEIAHQWWGNQIGWKSYHDLWMFEGFSNYFGYLFMKEKHPDGKPFRELLRYSKEKILARNAVGQTYESAGPVWLGGRLSSSKFPEGYSTVIYDKGAWILHMLRYLMLDPSTGSDQNFRLFIQNFLTAFKGKLAATEDLKRMLEKKIDKGLDLEGNKKMDWFFSQWVYDTGIPTYRLEYSITALKNGGYQLKGKIKQQNVSEDFIMPVEVFGRFGPDKIERLGRVVVTGNEANFKFALRTKPLKVTLDENNEILCENKTL
;
A
#
# COMPACT_ATOMS: atom_id res chain seq x y z
N MET A 1 -16.76 52.63 61.16
CA MET A 1 -17.87 52.08 61.97
C MET A 1 -17.69 50.58 62.06
N LYS A 2 -17.67 50.07 63.30
CA LYS A 2 -17.75 48.66 63.80
C LYS A 2 -16.92 47.58 63.09
N ARG A 3 -16.04 46.81 63.73
CA ARG A 3 -15.28 46.85 65.00
C ARG A 3 -14.36 45.60 64.92
N SER A 4 -13.05 45.78 65.10
CA SER A 4 -12.02 44.75 65.37
C SER A 4 -12.31 44.02 66.72
N PRO A 5 -11.58 42.96 67.20
CA PRO A 5 -10.10 42.83 67.23
C PRO A 5 -9.49 41.37 67.18
N PRO A 6 -8.14 41.22 67.34
CA PRO A 6 -7.30 40.02 67.07
C PRO A 6 -6.71 39.42 68.39
N PRO A 7 -5.41 39.02 68.60
CA PRO A 7 -4.41 38.13 67.92
C PRO A 7 -3.73 37.10 68.89
N PHE A 8 -2.65 36.43 68.42
CA PHE A 8 -1.47 35.86 69.15
C PHE A 8 -1.53 34.48 69.86
N GLY A 9 -0.41 33.74 69.76
CA GLY A 9 0.06 32.85 70.85
C GLY A 9 0.93 31.65 70.45
N ARG A 10 2.26 31.82 70.41
CA ARG A 10 3.24 30.72 70.61
C ARG A 10 3.28 30.34 72.09
N LEU A 11 3.39 29.05 72.45
CA LEU A 11 4.25 28.50 73.53
C LEU A 11 4.09 26.97 73.69
N PHE A 12 5.22 26.26 73.58
CA PHE A 12 5.53 24.90 74.09
C PHE A 12 5.35 24.83 75.63
N PRO A 13 5.29 23.66 76.36
CA PRO A 13 6.25 22.55 76.20
C PRO A 13 5.94 21.09 76.72
N PHE A 14 6.90 20.19 76.40
CA PHE A 14 7.47 19.08 77.19
C PHE A 14 6.76 17.71 77.48
N LEU A 15 7.53 16.66 77.12
CA LEU A 15 7.91 15.42 77.86
C LEU A 15 7.25 14.05 77.54
N PHE A 16 8.07 13.21 76.87
CA PHE A 16 8.37 11.76 77.04
C PHE A 16 7.24 10.70 77.01
N LEU A 17 7.35 9.71 76.10
CA LEU A 17 7.97 8.40 76.38
C LEU A 17 8.10 7.59 75.07
N GLY A 18 9.23 6.91 74.88
CA GLY A 18 9.49 6.10 73.70
C GLY A 18 8.87 4.70 73.76
N CYS A 19 8.76 4.07 72.59
CA CYS A 19 8.92 2.63 72.38
C CYS A 19 9.18 2.38 70.89
N PHE A 20 10.31 1.72 70.62
CA PHE A 20 10.73 1.24 69.30
C PHE A 20 9.76 0.18 68.76
N PHE A 21 9.37 0.29 67.49
CA PHE A 21 9.15 -0.87 66.62
C PHE A 21 9.82 -0.58 65.27
N ASN A 22 10.82 -1.39 64.94
CA ASN A 22 11.50 -1.39 63.65
C ASN A 22 10.49 -1.74 62.54
N LEU A 23 10.16 -0.76 61.70
CA LEU A 23 9.64 -1.00 60.35
C LEU A 23 10.82 -0.84 59.39
N ILE A 24 11.18 -1.96 58.76
CA ILE A 24 12.17 -2.05 57.69
C ILE A 24 11.59 -1.25 56.51
N TYR A 25 12.07 -0.03 56.31
CA TYR A 25 11.88 0.68 55.04
C TYR A 25 12.85 0.08 54.01
N PRO A 26 12.42 -0.24 52.78
CA PRO A 26 13.37 -0.53 51.72
C PRO A 26 14.23 0.73 51.49
N THR A 27 15.54 0.54 51.53
CA THR A 27 16.53 1.57 51.22
C THR A 27 16.21 2.21 49.85
N PRO A 28 16.29 3.55 49.70
CA PRO A 28 16.27 4.15 48.39
C PRO A 28 17.48 3.64 47.61
N PHE A 29 17.26 3.11 46.41
CA PHE A 29 18.34 2.81 45.49
C PHE A 29 19.19 4.06 45.28
N PRO A 30 20.53 3.96 45.30
CA PRO A 30 21.39 5.10 44.99
C PRO A 30 21.10 5.57 43.57
N SER A 31 20.77 6.87 43.42
CA SER A 31 20.67 7.51 42.12
C SER A 31 22.07 7.63 41.52
N VAL A 32 22.43 6.67 40.66
CA VAL A 32 23.50 6.88 39.70
C VAL A 32 22.83 7.28 38.40
N ALA A 33 22.87 8.57 38.09
CA ALA A 33 22.60 9.05 36.74
C ALA A 33 23.82 8.71 35.87
N GLU A 34 23.97 7.42 35.52
CA GLU A 34 24.78 7.03 34.38
C GLU A 34 23.87 7.22 33.15
N THR A 35 24.31 8.05 32.22
CA THR A 35 23.69 8.15 30.90
C THR A 35 23.62 6.74 30.32
N LYS A 36 22.41 6.19 30.23
CA LYS A 36 22.14 4.83 29.78
C LYS A 36 22.68 4.66 28.37
N ASP A 37 23.62 3.74 28.18
CA ASP A 37 24.07 3.36 26.85
C ASP A 37 22.96 2.55 26.14
N PRO A 38 22.38 3.05 25.03
CA PRO A 38 21.30 2.36 24.33
C PRO A 38 21.68 0.95 23.84
N GLU A 39 22.95 0.72 23.49
CA GLU A 39 23.43 -0.58 23.03
C GLU A 39 23.40 -1.64 24.14
N SER A 40 23.94 -1.29 25.32
CA SER A 40 23.92 -2.16 26.49
C SER A 40 22.50 -2.53 26.94
N LEU A 41 21.56 -1.58 26.87
CA LEU A 41 20.15 -1.84 27.15
C LEU A 41 19.55 -2.85 26.19
N LEU A 42 19.79 -2.71 24.89
CA LEU A 42 19.28 -3.62 23.89
C LEU A 42 19.77 -5.06 24.12
N GLN A 43 21.08 -5.24 24.33
CA GLN A 43 21.67 -6.56 24.61
C GLN A 43 21.02 -7.23 25.84
N THR A 44 20.57 -6.43 26.80
CA THR A 44 19.87 -6.94 27.99
C THR A 44 18.43 -7.32 27.67
N VAL A 45 17.72 -6.48 26.91
CA VAL A 45 16.32 -6.69 26.50
C VAL A 45 16.16 -7.92 25.58
N GLU A 46 17.16 -8.23 24.76
CA GLU A 46 17.17 -9.37 23.83
C GLU A 46 17.34 -10.73 24.50
N LYS A 47 17.91 -10.80 25.71
CA LYS A 47 18.11 -12.08 26.41
C LYS A 47 16.81 -12.74 26.85
N LEU A 48 15.73 -11.96 26.98
CA LEU A 48 14.40 -12.42 27.42
C LEU A 48 14.46 -13.33 28.66
N GLU A 49 15.28 -12.97 29.66
CA GLU A 49 15.41 -13.79 30.88
C GLU A 49 14.15 -13.72 31.74
N PHE A 50 13.56 -14.87 32.05
CA PHE A 50 12.42 -14.97 32.96
C PHE A 50 12.84 -14.94 34.43
N ASP A 51 12.06 -14.26 35.26
CA ASP A 51 12.25 -14.21 36.70
C ASP A 51 11.50 -15.37 37.37
N LEU A 52 12.21 -16.48 37.59
CA LEU A 52 11.66 -17.71 38.20
C LEU A 52 11.17 -17.51 39.65
N GLU A 53 11.56 -16.42 40.31
CA GLU A 53 11.09 -16.08 41.66
C GLU A 53 9.79 -15.26 41.64
N ARG A 54 9.35 -14.78 40.46
CA ARG A 54 8.16 -13.92 40.29
C ARG A 54 7.09 -14.60 39.43
N VAL A 55 6.59 -15.72 39.94
CA VAL A 55 5.48 -16.46 39.33
C VAL A 55 4.17 -16.08 40.01
N LEU A 56 3.18 -15.68 39.23
CA LEU A 56 1.83 -15.39 39.73
C LEU A 56 0.90 -16.56 39.46
N THR A 57 0.09 -16.89 40.47
CA THR A 57 -1.15 -17.63 40.25
C THR A 57 -2.21 -16.65 39.77
N VAL A 58 -2.80 -16.93 38.61
CA VAL A 58 -3.76 -16.06 37.97
C VAL A 58 -5.18 -16.49 38.30
N ARG A 59 -6.00 -15.54 38.76
CA ARG A 59 -7.45 -15.66 38.97
C ARG A 59 -8.10 -14.34 38.57
N ASP A 60 -8.78 -14.34 37.42
CA ASP A 60 -9.59 -13.21 36.91
C ASP A 60 -8.84 -11.86 36.81
N LEU A 61 -7.61 -11.88 36.28
CA LEU A 61 -6.83 -10.65 36.03
C LEU A 61 -7.25 -10.01 34.70
N ASN A 62 -7.29 -8.68 34.64
CA ASN A 62 -7.78 -7.96 33.46
C ASN A 62 -6.80 -6.89 32.99
N LEU A 63 -6.65 -6.79 31.67
CA LEU A 63 -5.99 -5.69 30.97
C LEU A 63 -6.92 -5.14 29.91
N ARG A 64 -6.82 -3.83 29.65
CA ARG A 64 -7.58 -3.17 28.58
C ARG A 64 -6.67 -2.27 27.77
N ARG A 65 -6.73 -2.38 26.45
CA ARG A 65 -6.00 -1.53 25.49
C ARG A 65 -6.93 -1.19 24.33
N GLY A 66 -7.19 0.10 24.12
CA GLY A 66 -8.23 0.57 23.19
C GLY A 66 -9.62 -0.07 23.47
N PRO A 67 -10.32 -0.57 22.43
CA PRO A 67 -11.61 -1.26 22.61
C PRO A 67 -11.47 -2.75 22.97
N PHE A 68 -10.25 -3.26 23.18
CA PHE A 68 -10.00 -4.66 23.49
C PHE A 68 -9.71 -4.87 24.98
N SER A 69 -10.32 -5.90 25.55
CA SER A 69 -10.09 -6.39 26.90
C SER A 69 -9.49 -7.80 26.84
N ILE A 70 -8.47 -8.03 27.65
CA ILE A 70 -7.81 -9.32 27.82
C ILE A 70 -8.03 -9.73 29.26
N THR A 71 -8.76 -10.81 29.45
CA THR A 71 -9.00 -11.42 30.76
C THR A 71 -8.18 -12.70 30.86
N PHE A 72 -7.38 -12.83 31.91
CA PHE A 72 -6.71 -14.06 32.26
C PHE A 72 -7.53 -14.74 33.36
N ASP A 73 -8.38 -15.68 32.96
CA ASP A 73 -9.38 -16.31 33.85
C ASP A 73 -8.70 -17.14 34.94
N ARG A 74 -7.88 -18.12 34.54
CA ARG A 74 -7.18 -19.03 35.46
C ARG A 74 -5.89 -19.55 34.83
N GLY A 75 -4.79 -19.54 35.57
CA GLY A 75 -3.53 -20.08 35.07
C GLY A 75 -2.34 -19.65 35.88
N ARG A 76 -1.18 -19.58 35.22
CA ARG A 76 0.05 -19.05 35.78
C ARG A 76 0.67 -18.05 34.82
N MET A 77 1.44 -17.13 35.38
CA MET A 77 2.13 -16.07 34.65
C MET A 77 3.52 -15.88 35.23
N ILE A 78 4.52 -15.75 34.36
CA ILE A 78 5.90 -15.43 34.74
C ILE A 78 6.33 -14.14 34.02
N PHE A 79 6.99 -13.25 34.76
CA PHE A 79 7.51 -12.01 34.20
C PHE A 79 8.95 -12.17 33.72
N LEU A 80 9.33 -11.32 32.76
CA LEU A 80 10.74 -11.10 32.45
C LEU A 80 11.42 -10.36 33.59
N ARG A 81 12.72 -10.63 33.78
CA ARG A 81 13.56 -9.88 34.71
C ARG A 81 13.52 -8.39 34.38
N PRO A 82 13.42 -7.51 35.40
CA PRO A 82 13.42 -6.08 35.16
C PRO A 82 14.70 -5.61 34.48
N VAL A 83 14.57 -4.74 33.47
CA VAL A 83 15.67 -3.99 32.86
C VAL A 83 15.52 -2.54 33.32
N GLU A 84 16.54 -1.96 33.95
CA GLU A 84 16.44 -0.60 34.53
C GLU A 84 15.24 -0.43 35.48
N ASN A 85 14.96 -1.45 36.31
CA ASN A 85 13.80 -1.54 37.20
C ASN A 85 12.43 -1.56 36.50
N VAL A 86 12.39 -1.81 35.18
CA VAL A 86 11.16 -1.93 34.40
C VAL A 86 10.99 -3.37 33.91
N VAL A 87 9.87 -4.00 34.29
CA VAL A 87 9.44 -5.27 33.69
C VAL A 87 8.90 -4.98 32.30
N THR A 88 9.41 -5.70 31.29
CA THR A 88 9.12 -5.40 29.87
C THR A 88 8.31 -6.50 29.17
N GLY A 89 7.90 -7.53 29.90
CA GLY A 89 7.09 -8.60 29.33
C GLY A 89 6.76 -9.71 30.30
N LEU A 90 5.92 -10.62 29.84
CA LEU A 90 5.44 -11.77 30.57
C LEU A 90 5.10 -12.93 29.62
N TYR A 91 5.05 -14.12 30.19
CA TYR A 91 4.49 -15.31 29.57
C TYR A 91 3.38 -15.86 30.45
N PHE A 92 2.22 -16.15 29.85
CA PHE A 92 1.04 -16.72 30.50
C PHE A 92 0.70 -18.08 29.89
N TRP A 93 0.28 -19.03 30.73
CA TRP A 93 -0.33 -20.29 30.31
C TRP A 93 -1.49 -20.67 31.23
N GLY A 94 -2.62 -21.04 30.63
CA GLY A 94 -3.87 -21.31 31.34
C GLY A 94 -5.09 -21.12 30.46
N ASN A 95 -6.11 -20.46 30.99
CA ASN A 95 -7.31 -20.04 30.27
C ASN A 95 -7.41 -18.52 30.35
N GLY A 96 -7.48 -17.87 29.19
CA GLY A 96 -7.84 -16.48 29.08
C GLY A 96 -8.81 -16.24 27.93
N THR A 97 -9.34 -15.03 27.88
CA THR A 97 -10.30 -14.58 26.87
C THR A 97 -9.93 -13.17 26.41
N MET A 98 -9.91 -12.95 25.10
CA MET A 98 -9.80 -11.63 24.50
C MET A 98 -11.13 -11.25 23.85
N VAL A 99 -11.65 -10.07 24.20
CA VAL A 99 -12.89 -9.53 23.67
C VAL A 99 -12.68 -8.09 23.18
N GLY A 100 -13.20 -7.76 22.00
CA GLY A 100 -13.27 -6.36 21.57
C GLY A 100 -14.07 -6.15 20.30
N ILE A 101 -14.58 -4.93 20.16
CA ILE A 101 -15.45 -4.52 19.05
C ILE A 101 -14.72 -3.44 18.26
N PRO A 102 -14.34 -3.71 16.99
CA PRO A 102 -13.78 -2.68 16.13
C PRO A 102 -14.77 -1.52 15.90
N PRO A 103 -14.27 -0.30 15.73
CA PRO A 103 -15.07 0.91 15.89
C PRO A 103 -16.05 1.16 14.74
N ASN A 104 -15.62 0.89 13.50
CA ASN A 104 -16.38 1.21 12.30
C ASN A 104 -16.81 -0.05 11.53
N LYS A 105 -17.73 0.13 10.57
CA LYS A 105 -18.30 -0.95 9.77
C LYS A 105 -17.23 -1.69 8.95
N ILE A 106 -16.27 -0.97 8.37
CA ILE A 106 -15.19 -1.54 7.54
C ILE A 106 -14.33 -2.50 8.37
N GLU A 107 -13.89 -2.07 9.56
CA GLU A 107 -13.07 -2.91 10.45
C GLU A 107 -13.86 -4.13 10.96
N ARG A 108 -15.16 -3.99 11.22
CA ARG A 108 -16.02 -5.13 11.57
C ARG A 108 -16.22 -6.11 10.42
N GLN A 109 -16.35 -5.62 9.17
CA GLN A 109 -16.41 -6.46 7.98
C GLN A 109 -15.10 -7.23 7.76
N GLN A 110 -13.95 -6.56 7.91
CA GLN A 110 -12.64 -7.22 7.81
C GLN A 110 -12.44 -8.27 8.90
N LEU A 111 -12.76 -7.96 10.17
CA LEU A 111 -12.70 -8.94 11.24
C LEU A 111 -13.62 -10.15 10.96
N ASN A 112 -14.83 -9.91 10.46
CA ASN A 112 -15.76 -10.97 10.07
C ASN A 112 -15.23 -11.82 8.91
N LEU A 113 -14.55 -11.21 7.94
CA LEU A 113 -13.97 -11.93 6.81
C LEU A 113 -13.00 -13.01 7.30
N PHE A 114 -12.17 -12.74 8.31
CA PHE A 114 -11.18 -13.69 8.80
C PHE A 114 -11.70 -14.60 9.92
N THR A 115 -12.47 -14.08 10.87
CA THR A 115 -12.87 -14.79 12.10
C THR A 115 -14.29 -15.39 12.04
N GLY A 116 -15.11 -14.97 11.07
CA GLY A 116 -16.52 -15.32 10.96
C GLY A 116 -17.44 -14.58 11.94
N ALA A 117 -16.94 -13.53 12.63
CA ALA A 117 -17.76 -12.66 13.47
C ALA A 117 -17.29 -11.19 13.38
N PRO A 118 -18.20 -10.20 13.49
CA PRO A 118 -17.84 -8.78 13.49
C PRO A 118 -17.30 -8.29 14.85
N VAL A 119 -17.15 -9.19 15.82
CA VAL A 119 -16.66 -8.94 17.19
C VAL A 119 -15.63 -10.01 17.50
N LEU A 120 -14.48 -9.61 18.04
CA LEU A 120 -13.48 -10.57 18.49
C LEU A 120 -13.92 -11.10 19.85
N ASN A 121 -14.08 -12.40 19.94
CA ASN A 121 -14.32 -13.11 21.18
C ASN A 121 -13.58 -14.45 21.08
N GLU A 122 -12.33 -14.45 21.53
CA GLU A 122 -11.43 -15.58 21.38
C GLU A 122 -10.90 -16.02 22.75
N ARG A 123 -11.03 -17.32 23.02
CA ARG A 123 -10.37 -17.94 24.18
C ARG A 123 -8.96 -18.34 23.80
N PHE A 124 -7.98 -18.06 24.64
CA PHE A 124 -6.58 -18.43 24.42
C PHE A 124 -6.04 -19.28 25.58
N GLN A 125 -5.00 -20.05 25.27
CA GLN A 125 -4.35 -20.95 26.22
C GLN A 125 -2.99 -20.43 26.68
N GLU A 126 -2.30 -19.72 25.80
CA GLU A 126 -0.98 -19.17 26.06
C GLU A 126 -0.91 -17.75 25.49
N ALA A 127 -0.14 -16.89 26.15
CA ALA A 127 0.13 -15.55 25.67
C ALA A 127 1.55 -15.14 26.03
N PHE A 128 2.29 -14.64 25.06
CA PHE A 128 3.52 -13.89 25.29
C PHE A 128 3.27 -12.43 25.04
N ILE A 129 3.55 -11.60 26.03
CA ILE A 129 3.22 -10.19 26.00
C ILE A 129 4.47 -9.38 26.29
N ARG A 130 4.71 -8.39 25.44
CA ARG A 130 5.79 -7.41 25.53
C ARG A 130 5.17 -6.04 25.68
N PHE A 131 5.67 -5.27 26.65
CA PHE A 131 5.09 -3.97 26.97
C PHE A 131 6.13 -3.04 27.60
N SER A 132 5.88 -1.74 27.47
CA SER A 132 6.59 -0.67 28.18
C SER A 132 5.60 0.28 28.89
N ASP A 133 4.32 -0.06 28.87
CA ASP A 133 3.25 0.64 29.57
C ASP A 133 3.10 0.16 31.04
N ASP A 134 1.95 0.44 31.64
CA ASP A 134 1.67 0.12 33.05
C ASP A 134 1.09 -1.29 33.29
N ALA A 135 1.09 -2.18 32.29
CA ALA A 135 0.53 -3.53 32.38
C ALA A 135 1.05 -4.32 33.60
N TYR A 136 2.36 -4.25 33.89
CA TYR A 136 2.91 -4.91 35.08
C TYR A 136 2.24 -4.42 36.37
N ARG A 137 2.15 -3.10 36.56
CA ARG A 137 1.53 -2.51 37.75
C ARG A 137 0.05 -2.88 37.85
N GLU A 138 -0.69 -2.75 36.74
CA GLU A 138 -2.10 -3.12 36.64
C GLU A 138 -2.35 -4.58 37.06
N LEU A 139 -1.48 -5.52 36.63
CA LEU A 139 -1.61 -6.93 36.98
C LEU A 139 -1.26 -7.21 38.44
N ILE A 140 -0.19 -6.59 38.97
CA ILE A 140 0.21 -6.79 40.37
C ILE A 140 -0.85 -6.25 41.34
N GLU A 141 -1.41 -5.07 41.07
CA GLU A 141 -2.47 -4.46 41.90
C GLU A 141 -3.75 -5.31 41.96
N GLN A 142 -4.01 -6.12 40.93
CA GLN A 142 -5.13 -7.05 40.87
C GLN A 142 -4.81 -8.44 41.48
N SER A 143 -3.54 -8.74 41.76
CA SER A 143 -3.11 -10.07 42.21
C SER A 143 -3.04 -10.19 43.73
N GLU A 144 -3.38 -11.36 44.27
CA GLU A 144 -3.40 -11.61 45.73
C GLU A 144 -2.11 -12.26 46.28
N ALA A 145 -1.35 -13.00 45.46
CA ALA A 145 -0.13 -13.70 45.92
C ALA A 145 0.81 -14.18 44.79
N TYR A 146 2.12 -14.20 45.07
CA TYR A 146 3.13 -14.93 44.28
C TYR A 146 3.15 -16.41 44.69
N ASP A 147 3.33 -17.31 43.72
CA ASP A 147 3.55 -18.74 43.95
C ASP A 147 5.06 -19.03 43.92
N ASN A 148 5.63 -19.36 45.07
CA ASN A 148 7.07 -19.63 45.21
C ASN A 148 7.46 -21.07 44.81
N ASN A 149 6.54 -21.88 44.26
CA ASN A 149 6.86 -23.25 43.85
C ASN A 149 7.58 -23.30 42.50
N VAL A 150 8.53 -24.23 42.38
CA VAL A 150 9.33 -24.47 41.17
C VAL A 150 8.42 -24.77 39.97
N LEU A 151 8.67 -24.06 38.87
CA LEU A 151 7.90 -24.12 37.64
C LEU A 151 8.33 -25.25 36.70
N GLU A 152 7.36 -26.03 36.21
CA GLU A 152 7.47 -26.70 34.90
C GLU A 152 6.91 -25.75 33.84
N LEU A 153 7.79 -24.96 33.21
CA LEU A 153 7.45 -24.21 32.00
C LEU A 153 7.21 -25.20 30.86
N ASN A 154 6.10 -25.05 30.13
CA ASN A 154 5.89 -25.81 28.88
C ASN A 154 6.77 -25.23 27.77
N VAL A 155 8.08 -25.42 27.89
CA VAL A 155 9.07 -24.94 26.93
C VAL A 155 8.90 -25.57 25.56
N SER A 156 8.11 -26.64 25.43
CA SER A 156 7.87 -27.33 24.16
C SER A 156 6.78 -26.72 23.28
N SER A 157 6.01 -25.74 23.80
CA SER A 157 4.98 -25.06 23.02
C SER A 157 5.56 -24.36 21.79
N GLU A 158 4.84 -24.44 20.67
CA GLU A 158 5.15 -23.72 19.44
C GLU A 158 5.24 -22.21 19.68
N LEU A 159 4.33 -21.64 20.49
CA LEU A 159 4.36 -20.22 20.83
C LEU A 159 5.60 -19.88 21.65
N PHE A 160 5.93 -20.69 22.67
CA PHE A 160 7.11 -20.46 23.50
C PHE A 160 8.42 -20.53 22.68
N GLN A 161 8.54 -21.53 21.79
CA GLN A 161 9.70 -21.67 20.90
C GLN A 161 9.78 -20.55 19.85
N GLY A 162 8.63 -20.09 19.33
CA GLY A 162 8.56 -18.93 18.43
C GLY A 162 8.92 -17.62 19.12
N VAL A 163 8.61 -17.49 20.40
CA VAL A 163 8.88 -16.31 21.23
C VAL A 163 10.36 -16.17 21.60
N LEU A 164 11.08 -17.27 21.81
CA LEU A 164 12.54 -17.20 21.99
C LEU A 164 13.27 -16.70 20.73
N LYS A 165 12.58 -16.71 19.59
CA LYS A 165 13.02 -16.14 18.31
C LYS A 165 12.39 -14.77 18.04
N ALA A 166 11.76 -14.14 19.04
CA ALA A 166 10.89 -12.98 18.88
C ALA A 166 11.55 -11.78 18.17
N SER A 167 10.69 -11.03 17.49
CA SER A 167 11.00 -9.89 16.65
C SER A 167 11.87 -8.82 17.33
N SER A 168 13.05 -8.58 16.78
CA SER A 168 13.97 -7.51 17.17
C SER A 168 13.27 -6.14 17.23
N LEU A 169 12.27 -5.88 16.36
CA LEU A 169 11.48 -4.64 16.32
C LEU A 169 10.81 -4.29 17.65
N ILE A 170 10.26 -5.29 18.35
CA ILE A 170 9.62 -5.09 19.65
C ILE A 170 10.66 -4.68 20.70
N ASN A 171 11.84 -5.31 20.67
CA ASN A 171 12.92 -5.00 21.60
C ASN A 171 13.42 -3.56 21.41
N TYR A 172 13.58 -3.10 20.18
CA TYR A 172 13.99 -1.70 19.92
C TYR A 172 12.93 -0.70 20.38
N ARG A 173 11.64 -0.99 20.12
CA ARG A 173 10.53 -0.14 20.58
C ARG A 173 10.52 0.00 22.11
N ILE A 174 10.87 -1.06 22.84
CA ILE A 174 11.03 -1.04 24.30
C ILE A 174 12.27 -0.25 24.74
N VAL A 175 13.43 -0.47 24.11
CA VAL A 175 14.66 0.29 24.41
C VAL A 175 14.43 1.78 24.23
N ALA A 176 13.74 2.19 23.16
CA ALA A 176 13.41 3.60 22.91
C ALA A 176 12.59 4.24 24.05
N ASP A 177 11.69 3.48 24.71
CA ASP A 177 10.94 3.97 25.88
C ASP A 177 11.77 3.97 27.17
N LEU A 178 12.62 2.96 27.38
CA LEU A 178 13.52 2.90 28.54
C LEU A 178 14.50 4.08 28.56
N MET A 179 14.85 4.59 27.38
CA MET A 179 15.72 5.75 27.18
C MET A 179 15.00 7.10 27.38
N HIS A 180 13.73 7.24 26.97
CA HIS A 180 12.98 8.51 27.04
C HIS A 180 12.10 8.69 28.29
N GLY A 181 11.99 7.65 29.13
CA GLY A 181 10.90 7.56 30.08
C GLY A 181 9.59 7.23 29.35
N ARG A 182 8.70 6.48 29.99
CA ARG A 182 7.45 5.94 29.41
C ARG A 182 6.49 7.05 28.95
N ARG A 183 6.71 7.63 27.77
CA ARG A 183 5.90 8.74 27.22
C ARG A 183 4.75 8.29 26.30
N ALA A 184 4.84 7.09 25.71
CA ALA A 184 3.81 6.54 24.84
C ALA A 184 3.63 5.03 25.10
N PRO A 185 2.46 4.57 25.58
CA PRO A 185 2.15 3.17 25.81
C PRO A 185 2.46 2.29 24.60
N PHE A 186 3.12 1.17 24.88
CA PHE A 186 3.31 0.08 23.94
C PHE A 186 2.99 -1.25 24.60
N PHE A 187 2.21 -2.05 23.89
CA PHE A 187 1.75 -3.36 24.28
C PHE A 187 1.63 -4.24 23.03
N SER A 188 2.27 -5.40 23.04
CA SER A 188 2.22 -6.37 21.95
C SER A 188 2.06 -7.76 22.54
N ALA A 189 1.08 -8.51 22.04
CA ALA A 189 0.74 -9.83 22.52
C ALA A 189 0.64 -10.80 21.34
N LYS A 190 1.37 -11.93 21.45
CA LYS A 190 1.14 -13.12 20.64
C LYS A 190 0.35 -14.12 21.48
N MET A 191 -0.78 -14.60 20.97
CA MET A 191 -1.72 -15.43 21.71
C MET A 191 -2.05 -16.70 20.96
N LEU A 192 -2.01 -17.85 21.64
CA LEU A 192 -2.47 -19.13 21.11
C LEU A 192 -3.97 -19.28 21.39
N GLY A 193 -4.78 -18.88 20.41
CA GLY A 193 -6.24 -19.01 20.42
C GLY A 193 -6.71 -20.45 20.25
N ARG A 194 -7.87 -20.78 20.82
CA ARG A 194 -8.52 -22.10 20.70
C ARG A 194 -9.19 -22.32 19.35
N LYS A 195 -9.70 -21.27 18.72
CA LYS A 195 -10.35 -21.29 17.40
C LYS A 195 -9.45 -20.65 16.34
N LEU A 196 -8.74 -19.58 16.68
CA LEU A 196 -8.00 -18.76 15.72
C LEU A 196 -6.50 -19.12 15.60
N SER A 197 -6.01 -20.16 16.30
CA SER A 197 -4.58 -20.49 16.38
C SER A 197 -3.75 -19.30 16.89
N ILE A 198 -2.47 -19.20 16.54
CA ILE A 198 -1.59 -18.10 16.96
C ILE A 198 -1.98 -16.82 16.20
N PHE A 199 -2.32 -15.77 16.94
CA PHE A 199 -2.62 -14.44 16.39
C PHE A 199 -1.90 -13.33 17.18
N ASP A 200 -1.74 -12.19 16.52
CA ASP A 200 -1.06 -11.00 17.02
C ASP A 200 -2.10 -9.95 17.44
N PHE A 201 -1.87 -9.30 18.57
CA PHE A 201 -2.52 -8.06 18.98
C PHE A 201 -1.45 -7.03 19.33
N SER A 202 -1.58 -5.80 18.86
CA SER A 202 -0.72 -4.71 19.27
C SER A 202 -1.49 -3.42 19.51
N TYR A 203 -0.99 -2.68 20.50
CA TYR A 203 -1.39 -1.33 20.86
C TYR A 203 -0.11 -0.48 20.99
N ASP A 204 0.12 0.43 20.05
CA ASP A 204 1.28 1.32 20.05
C ASP A 204 0.85 2.75 19.76
N GLU A 205 0.84 3.58 20.79
CA GLU A 205 0.47 4.99 20.68
C GLU A 205 1.46 5.83 19.86
N ARG A 206 2.55 5.27 19.31
CA ARG A 206 3.37 5.96 18.31
C ARG A 206 2.90 5.77 16.87
N ARG A 207 1.94 4.88 16.63
CA ARG A 207 1.39 4.64 15.29
C ARG A 207 0.14 5.49 15.05
N ALA A 208 -0.07 5.86 13.79
CA ALA A 208 -1.30 6.54 13.35
C ALA A 208 -2.53 5.66 13.59
N GLU A 209 -2.42 4.38 13.24
CA GLU A 209 -3.33 3.31 13.66
C GLU A 209 -2.69 2.58 14.83
N ASP A 210 -3.05 2.99 16.04
CA ASP A 210 -2.46 2.51 17.29
C ASP A 210 -2.88 1.08 17.63
N VAL A 211 -4.00 0.58 17.10
CA VAL A 211 -4.50 -0.78 17.32
C VAL A 211 -4.32 -1.62 16.06
N ASN A 212 -3.74 -2.81 16.20
CA ASN A 212 -3.72 -3.83 15.14
C ASN A 212 -4.02 -5.23 15.69
N VAL A 213 -4.84 -6.00 14.97
CA VAL A 213 -5.06 -7.44 15.19
C VAL A 213 -4.90 -8.18 13.88
N GLY A 214 -4.15 -9.27 13.86
CA GLY A 214 -3.97 -10.06 12.65
C GLY A 214 -3.26 -11.38 12.89
N GLN A 215 -3.01 -12.10 11.81
CA GLN A 215 -2.38 -13.41 11.86
C GLN A 215 -1.52 -13.65 10.63
N PHE A 216 -0.41 -14.37 10.80
CA PHE A 216 0.31 -14.93 9.67
C PHE A 216 -0.36 -16.19 9.14
N HIS A 217 -0.51 -16.25 7.82
CA HIS A 217 -1.08 -17.40 7.16
C HIS A 217 -0.30 -17.71 5.88
N LYS A 218 0.11 -18.98 5.73
CA LYS A 218 0.81 -19.47 4.54
C LYS A 218 -0.18 -20.20 3.63
N THR A 219 -0.30 -19.75 2.38
CA THR A 219 -1.15 -20.38 1.36
C THR A 219 -0.44 -20.40 0.02
N ALA A 220 -0.54 -21.52 -0.71
CA ALA A 220 0.09 -21.69 -2.02
C ALA A 220 1.59 -21.31 -2.08
N GLY A 221 2.35 -21.61 -1.01
CA GLY A 221 3.77 -21.29 -0.91
C GLY A 221 4.10 -19.81 -0.65
N ARG A 222 3.09 -18.94 -0.49
CA ARG A 222 3.25 -17.52 -0.13
C ARG A 222 2.79 -17.30 1.31
N THR A 223 3.53 -16.48 2.05
CA THR A 223 3.17 -16.04 3.40
C THR A 223 2.45 -14.69 3.33
N PHE A 224 1.33 -14.57 4.00
CA PHE A 224 0.55 -13.35 4.14
C PHE A 224 0.42 -12.99 5.62
N TYR A 225 0.40 -11.68 5.92
CA TYR A 225 -0.09 -11.21 7.20
C TYR A 225 -1.54 -10.72 7.01
N ASP A 226 -2.49 -11.55 7.42
CA ASP A 226 -3.91 -11.25 7.36
C ASP A 226 -4.26 -10.24 8.44
N ASN A 227 -4.34 -8.97 8.06
CA ASN A 227 -4.66 -7.87 8.95
C ASN A 227 -6.19 -7.77 9.15
N TRP A 228 -6.69 -8.30 10.26
CA TRP A 228 -8.12 -8.40 10.54
C TRP A 228 -8.73 -7.05 10.92
N CYS A 229 -8.00 -6.24 11.68
CA CYS A 229 -8.38 -4.86 11.94
C CYS A 229 -7.17 -3.99 12.27
N SER A 230 -7.22 -2.74 11.81
CA SER A 230 -6.20 -1.71 12.02
C SER A 230 -6.90 -0.35 12.07
N PHE A 231 -6.78 0.37 13.18
CA PHE A 231 -7.46 1.66 13.36
C PHE A 231 -6.85 2.49 14.50
N SER A 232 -7.21 3.77 14.55
CA SER A 232 -6.88 4.65 15.68
C SER A 232 -7.94 4.58 16.79
N SER A 233 -7.52 4.32 18.02
CA SER A 233 -8.37 4.33 19.20
C SER A 233 -8.64 5.73 19.76
N ARG A 234 -7.83 6.72 19.36
CA ARG A 234 -7.87 8.11 19.84
C ARG A 234 -9.19 8.84 19.51
N ASN A 235 -9.88 8.42 18.44
CA ASN A 235 -11.11 9.03 17.96
C ASN A 235 -12.39 8.37 18.50
N LEU A 236 -12.27 7.42 19.44
CA LEU A 236 -13.42 6.69 20.00
C LEU A 236 -14.24 7.46 21.03
N SER A 237 -13.74 8.59 21.54
CA SER A 237 -14.34 9.36 22.63
C SER A 237 -15.23 10.53 22.18
N GLY A 238 -15.40 10.76 20.87
CA GLY A 238 -16.25 11.83 20.33
C GLY A 238 -17.68 11.36 20.00
N GLU A 239 -18.68 12.11 20.46
CA GLU A 239 -20.07 11.99 19.99
C GLU A 239 -20.14 12.38 18.49
N GLY A 240 -19.95 11.40 17.62
CA GLY A 240 -19.93 11.57 16.17
C GLY A 240 -19.86 10.22 15.46
N GLY A 241 -20.94 9.44 15.58
CA GLY A 241 -21.10 8.14 14.94
C GLY A 241 -20.82 8.19 13.44
N GLU A 242 -20.16 7.14 12.94
CA GLU A 242 -19.86 6.82 11.53
C GLU A 242 -19.01 7.84 10.74
N THR A 243 -19.03 9.13 11.06
CA THR A 243 -18.26 10.18 10.37
C THR A 243 -16.84 10.40 10.93
N ALA A 244 -16.46 9.73 12.02
CA ALA A 244 -15.13 9.81 12.65
C ALA A 244 -14.01 9.07 11.89
N GLN A 245 -14.18 8.86 10.58
CA GLN A 245 -13.13 8.45 9.65
C GLN A 245 -12.24 9.64 9.23
N GLN A 246 -12.55 10.83 9.75
CA GLN A 246 -11.82 12.06 9.50
C GLN A 246 -10.49 12.07 10.27
N ASP A 247 -9.42 12.18 9.49
CA ASP A 247 -8.04 12.36 9.95
C ASP A 247 -7.44 11.18 10.74
N ILE A 248 -7.22 10.05 10.04
CA ILE A 248 -6.00 9.22 10.29
C ILE A 248 -4.73 9.99 9.79
N SER A 249 -4.79 11.32 9.80
CA SER A 249 -3.74 12.23 9.37
C SER A 249 -2.69 12.43 10.43
N GLY A 250 -2.17 11.32 10.93
CA GLY A 250 -0.85 11.33 11.49
C GLY A 250 0.04 10.72 10.43
N GLN A 251 0.65 11.53 9.57
CA GLN A 251 2.04 11.20 9.31
C GLN A 251 2.75 11.45 10.64
N ASP A 252 2.70 10.46 11.53
CA ASP A 252 3.60 10.33 12.68
C ASP A 252 4.99 10.00 12.12
N ARG A 253 5.45 10.90 11.23
CA ARG A 253 6.80 10.94 10.75
C ARG A 253 7.59 11.56 11.88
N SER A 254 8.52 10.80 12.43
CA SER A 254 9.50 11.37 13.36
C SER A 254 10.39 12.40 12.65
N ILE A 255 10.56 12.27 11.33
CA ILE A 255 11.43 13.11 10.49
C ILE A 255 10.81 13.46 9.12
N ASP A 256 11.14 14.64 8.61
CA ASP A 256 10.84 15.13 7.26
C ASP A 256 12.15 15.26 6.47
N VAL A 257 12.36 14.40 5.47
CA VAL A 257 13.62 14.35 4.71
C VAL A 257 13.64 15.46 3.66
N LEU A 258 14.64 16.32 3.75
CA LEU A 258 14.78 17.50 2.90
C LEU A 258 15.65 17.22 1.67
N LEU A 259 16.70 16.41 1.83
CA LEU A 259 17.70 16.16 0.80
C LEU A 259 18.35 14.78 0.96
N TYR A 260 18.40 14.05 -0.15
CA TYR A 260 19.29 12.92 -0.35
C TYR A 260 20.47 13.34 -1.23
N GLN A 261 21.68 13.13 -0.75
CA GLN A 261 22.90 13.17 -1.56
C GLN A 261 23.44 11.75 -1.67
N VAL A 262 23.34 11.16 -2.85
CA VAL A 262 23.69 9.75 -3.09
C VAL A 262 24.88 9.68 -4.04
N ASP A 263 26.02 9.26 -3.51
CA ASP A 263 27.23 8.97 -4.27
C ASP A 263 27.34 7.46 -4.50
N THR A 264 27.36 7.01 -5.75
CA THR A 264 27.38 5.59 -6.09
C THR A 264 28.46 5.26 -7.11
N ARG A 265 29.29 4.28 -6.76
CA ARG A 265 30.29 3.69 -7.65
C ARG A 265 29.89 2.27 -8.02
N ILE A 266 29.75 2.01 -9.31
CA ILE A 266 29.57 0.68 -9.88
C ILE A 266 30.96 0.16 -10.29
N ASP A 267 31.36 -0.99 -9.78
CA ASP A 267 32.64 -1.60 -10.14
C ASP A 267 32.54 -2.49 -11.39
N LYS A 268 33.67 -3.09 -11.80
CA LYS A 268 33.75 -3.95 -12.99
C LYS A 268 32.97 -5.27 -12.89
N HIS A 269 32.51 -5.63 -11.69
CA HIS A 269 31.67 -6.79 -11.41
C HIS A 269 30.21 -6.38 -11.14
N ASP A 270 29.85 -5.14 -11.49
CA ASP A 270 28.52 -4.55 -11.32
C ASP A 270 28.05 -4.45 -9.86
N ARG A 271 28.99 -4.54 -8.91
CA ARG A 271 28.71 -4.28 -7.50
C ARG A 271 28.66 -2.78 -7.26
N ILE A 272 27.71 -2.35 -6.44
CA ILE A 272 27.62 -0.94 -6.05
C ILE A 272 28.34 -0.71 -4.72
N ASN A 273 29.05 0.41 -4.63
CA ASN A 273 29.55 1.00 -3.39
C ASN A 273 28.91 2.38 -3.26
N GLY A 274 28.04 2.53 -2.26
CA GLY A 274 27.23 3.72 -2.04
C GLY A 274 27.63 4.47 -0.78
N SER A 275 27.54 5.79 -0.85
CA SER A 275 27.52 6.70 0.29
C SER A 275 26.28 7.57 0.16
N THR A 276 25.46 7.66 1.20
CA THR A 276 24.26 8.51 1.20
C THR A 276 24.24 9.41 2.41
N ASP A 277 24.22 10.72 2.19
CA ASP A 277 23.92 11.72 3.20
C ASP A 277 22.42 12.05 3.14
N ILE A 278 21.72 11.86 4.26
CA ILE A 278 20.29 12.16 4.43
C ILE A 278 20.17 13.36 5.36
N GLN A 279 19.69 14.48 4.83
CA GLN A 279 19.39 15.68 5.63
C GLN A 279 17.89 15.72 5.92
N PHE A 280 17.52 15.88 7.18
CA PHE A 280 16.12 15.88 7.60
C PHE A 280 15.86 16.90 8.71
N ARG A 281 14.59 17.31 8.79
CA ARG A 281 14.04 18.07 9.91
C ARG A 281 13.32 17.11 10.86
N VAL A 282 13.54 17.28 12.15
CA VAL A 282 12.84 16.51 13.18
C VAL A 282 11.42 17.05 13.36
N GLU A 283 10.42 16.17 13.26
CA GLU A 283 9.01 16.52 13.43
C GLU A 283 8.46 16.13 14.80
N GLN A 284 9.07 15.13 15.47
CA GLN A 284 8.67 14.66 16.80
C GLN A 284 9.78 14.85 17.85
N GLU A 285 9.37 15.18 19.08
CA GLU A 285 10.27 15.39 20.21
C GLU A 285 10.66 14.06 20.88
N GLY A 286 11.95 13.88 21.17
CA GLY A 286 12.46 12.74 21.90
C GLY A 286 12.26 11.43 21.15
N GLU A 287 12.84 11.30 19.96
CA GLU A 287 12.98 10.01 19.27
C GLU A 287 14.47 9.59 19.28
N TRP A 288 14.76 8.31 19.56
CA TRP A 288 16.13 7.75 19.59
C TRP A 288 16.36 6.78 18.44
N LEU A 289 15.29 6.27 17.84
CA LEU A 289 15.34 5.21 16.84
C LEU A 289 14.74 5.73 15.53
N LEU A 290 15.53 5.65 14.47
CA LEU A 290 15.07 5.96 13.12
C LEU A 290 15.07 4.71 12.25
N THR A 291 14.05 4.58 11.41
CA THR A 291 13.88 3.45 10.49
C THR A 291 14.12 3.93 9.06
N PHE A 292 14.89 3.17 8.30
CA PHE A 292 15.18 3.41 6.89
C PHE A 292 15.01 2.13 6.10
N ASP A 293 14.65 2.24 4.83
CA ASP A 293 14.58 1.14 3.90
C ASP A 293 15.88 1.02 3.08
N LEU A 294 16.43 -0.19 2.94
CA LEU A 294 17.55 -0.52 2.05
C LEU A 294 17.56 -1.99 1.67
N SER A 295 17.69 -2.26 0.37
CA SER A 295 17.79 -3.58 -0.24
C SER A 295 18.59 -4.56 0.60
N ARG A 296 18.02 -5.75 0.85
CA ARG A 296 18.74 -6.87 1.50
C ARG A 296 20.04 -7.26 0.79
N PHE A 297 20.18 -6.92 -0.49
CA PHE A 297 21.36 -7.22 -1.28
C PHE A 297 22.48 -6.20 -1.09
N LEU A 298 22.24 -5.14 -0.31
CA LEU A 298 23.19 -4.12 0.09
C LEU A 298 23.46 -4.26 1.58
N LYS A 299 24.74 -4.26 1.96
CA LYS A 299 25.16 -4.33 3.36
C LYS A 299 25.65 -2.96 3.81
N VAL A 300 25.03 -2.41 4.85
CA VAL A 300 25.53 -1.21 5.53
C VAL A 300 26.78 -1.59 6.32
N THR A 301 27.84 -0.81 6.14
CA THR A 301 29.11 -0.97 6.86
C THR A 301 29.30 0.09 7.93
N GLN A 302 28.69 1.26 7.76
CA GLN A 302 28.83 2.37 8.69
C GLN A 302 27.64 3.33 8.58
N VAL A 303 27.21 3.84 9.74
CA VAL A 303 26.33 5.01 9.84
C VAL A 303 27.02 6.05 10.74
N LEU A 304 27.10 7.29 10.28
CA LEU A 304 27.70 8.42 11.00
C LEU A 304 26.68 9.53 11.22
N ASP A 305 26.82 10.23 12.34
CA ASP A 305 26.10 11.49 12.59
C ASP A 305 26.80 12.71 11.97
N GLU A 306 26.24 13.90 12.18
CA GLU A 306 26.75 15.15 11.63
C GLU A 306 28.14 15.54 12.20
N GLN A 307 28.54 14.99 13.35
CA GLN A 307 29.87 15.13 13.94
C GLN A 307 30.84 14.01 13.55
N GLN A 308 30.48 13.15 12.59
CA GLN A 308 31.26 11.98 12.14
C GLN A 308 31.46 10.92 13.23
N ARG A 309 30.59 10.87 14.25
CA ARG A 309 30.62 9.81 15.27
C ARG A 309 29.88 8.58 14.71
N PRO A 310 30.42 7.36 14.88
CA PRO A 310 29.71 6.15 14.46
C PRO A 310 28.49 5.90 15.34
N LEU A 311 27.39 5.52 14.69
CA LEU A 311 26.11 5.14 15.30
C LEU A 311 25.91 3.62 15.22
N THR A 312 25.22 3.07 16.21
CA THR A 312 24.72 1.70 16.15
C THR A 312 23.63 1.61 15.10
N PHE A 313 23.67 0.57 14.28
CA PHE A 313 22.60 0.28 13.35
C PHE A 313 22.38 -1.22 13.24
N PHE A 314 21.16 -1.58 12.89
CA PHE A 314 20.73 -2.96 12.69
C PHE A 314 20.13 -3.05 11.31
N GLN A 315 20.62 -3.98 10.51
CA GLN A 315 20.11 -4.18 9.16
C GLN A 315 19.51 -5.57 9.05
N ASN A 316 18.22 -5.64 8.73
CA ASN A 316 17.46 -6.89 8.62
C ASN A 316 17.59 -7.81 9.87
N GLY A 317 17.93 -7.21 11.02
CA GLY A 317 18.67 -7.83 12.12
C GLY A 317 18.12 -9.18 12.56
N ASP A 318 18.90 -10.24 12.37
CA ASP A 318 18.67 -11.59 12.91
C ASP A 318 17.21 -12.09 12.86
N MET A 319 16.48 -11.73 11.80
CA MET A 319 15.12 -12.24 11.56
C MET A 319 15.20 -13.73 11.20
N SER A 320 15.00 -14.61 12.18
CA SER A 320 15.11 -16.06 11.99
C SER A 320 13.88 -16.71 11.35
N SER A 321 12.77 -15.99 11.15
CA SER A 321 11.55 -16.51 10.53
C SER A 321 11.16 -15.75 9.25
N GLU A 322 10.74 -16.50 8.22
CA GLU A 322 10.07 -15.97 7.01
C GLU A 322 8.85 -15.07 7.33
N GLU A 323 8.32 -15.20 8.54
CA GLU A 323 7.11 -14.53 9.03
C GLU A 323 7.34 -13.02 9.21
N ASP A 324 8.29 -12.59 10.03
CA ASP A 324 8.55 -11.15 10.26
C ASP A 324 9.08 -10.45 9.01
N ILE A 325 9.79 -11.20 8.18
CA ILE A 325 10.34 -10.79 6.89
C ILE A 325 9.23 -10.40 5.88
N SER A 326 8.04 -11.00 5.98
CA SER A 326 6.94 -10.74 5.06
C SER A 326 6.12 -9.48 5.39
N LYS A 327 6.22 -8.94 6.63
CA LYS A 327 5.43 -7.78 7.08
C LYS A 327 5.85 -6.45 6.47
N LEU A 328 7.12 -6.29 6.11
CA LEU A 328 7.67 -5.00 5.70
C LEU A 328 8.22 -5.00 4.26
N GLY A 329 8.15 -6.15 3.58
CA GLY A 329 9.17 -6.47 2.59
C GLY A 329 10.50 -6.65 3.31
N HIS A 330 11.42 -7.43 2.76
CA HIS A 330 12.80 -7.28 3.21
C HIS A 330 13.21 -5.85 2.86
N ASP A 331 14.22 -5.30 3.55
CA ASP A 331 14.90 -4.04 3.23
C ASP A 331 14.82 -3.00 4.39
N VAL A 332 15.09 -3.34 5.67
CA VAL A 332 15.01 -2.36 6.77
C VAL A 332 16.34 -2.18 7.51
N ILE A 333 16.67 -0.93 7.82
CA ILE A 333 17.75 -0.48 8.70
C ILE A 333 17.16 0.31 9.85
N LEU A 334 17.56 -0.03 11.08
CA LEU A 334 17.25 0.75 12.27
C LEU A 334 18.53 1.42 12.73
N VAL A 335 18.46 2.73 13.01
CA VAL A 335 19.59 3.52 13.47
C VAL A 335 19.29 4.05 14.87
N LEU A 336 20.18 3.72 15.80
CA LEU A 336 20.11 4.16 17.19
C LEU A 336 20.97 5.40 17.37
N LEU A 337 20.33 6.50 17.78
CA LEU A 337 20.98 7.80 17.93
C LEU A 337 21.74 7.89 19.26
N LYS A 338 22.74 8.78 19.31
CA LYS A 338 23.50 9.07 20.54
C LYS A 338 22.90 10.16 21.43
N ASP A 339 22.06 10.99 20.84
CA ASP A 339 21.38 12.10 21.50
C ASP A 339 19.91 12.06 21.06
N PRO A 340 18.95 12.40 21.94
CA PRO A 340 17.54 12.40 21.59
C PRO A 340 17.25 13.49 20.55
N LEU A 341 16.33 13.21 19.62
CA LEU A 341 15.91 14.22 18.64
C LEU A 341 15.07 15.32 19.30
N HIS A 342 15.28 16.57 18.90
CA HIS A 342 14.49 17.71 19.34
C HIS A 342 13.69 18.30 18.17
N ARG A 343 12.41 18.58 18.39
CA ARG A 343 11.51 19.04 17.32
C ARG A 343 12.04 20.32 16.66
N GLY A 344 12.01 20.35 15.32
CA GLY A 344 12.52 21.46 14.51
C GLY A 344 14.04 21.44 14.29
N GLN A 345 14.77 20.52 14.92
CA GLN A 345 16.21 20.36 14.69
C GLN A 345 16.48 19.87 13.26
N LEU A 346 17.56 20.38 12.66
CA LEU A 346 18.11 19.85 11.41
C LEU A 346 19.25 18.90 11.73
N LYS A 347 19.23 17.71 11.12
CA LYS A 347 20.21 16.64 11.33
C LYS A 347 20.64 16.07 9.99
N THR A 348 21.83 15.45 9.98
CA THR A 348 22.35 14.71 8.84
C THR A 348 22.84 13.35 9.30
N LEU A 349 22.44 12.30 8.59
CA LEU A 349 23.01 10.96 8.76
C LEU A 349 23.71 10.53 7.49
N LYS A 350 24.89 9.94 7.65
CA LYS A 350 25.69 9.42 6.54
C LYS A 350 25.77 7.91 6.60
N PHE A 351 25.31 7.25 5.54
CA PHE A 351 25.36 5.80 5.39
C PHE A 351 26.44 5.41 4.39
N THR A 352 27.22 4.38 4.71
CA THR A 352 28.11 3.69 3.78
C THR A 352 27.65 2.26 3.60
N TYR A 353 27.51 1.80 2.36
CA TYR A 353 26.98 0.48 2.06
C TYR A 353 27.51 -0.07 0.73
N SER A 354 27.46 -1.38 0.55
CA SER A 354 27.85 -2.01 -0.72
C SER A 354 27.15 -3.34 -0.95
N GLY A 355 27.03 -3.75 -2.22
CA GLY A 355 26.39 -5.01 -2.56
C GLY A 355 25.97 -5.15 -4.02
N GLU A 356 25.05 -6.08 -4.27
CA GLU A 356 24.67 -6.56 -5.61
C GLU A 356 23.19 -6.31 -5.89
N VAL A 357 22.90 -5.15 -6.47
CA VAL A 357 21.54 -4.83 -6.95
C VAL A 357 21.44 -4.85 -8.47
N ILE A 358 22.55 -5.08 -9.16
CA ILE A 358 22.65 -5.17 -10.62
C ILE A 358 22.92 -6.62 -10.99
N SER A 359 22.12 -7.18 -11.89
CA SER A 359 22.28 -8.53 -12.41
C SER A 359 22.48 -8.51 -13.91
N ARG A 360 23.38 -9.35 -14.42
CA ARG A 360 23.50 -9.63 -15.87
C ARG A 360 22.48 -10.69 -16.25
N VAL A 361 21.56 -10.35 -17.14
CA VAL A 361 20.46 -11.26 -17.54
C VAL A 361 20.63 -11.84 -18.95
N GLY A 362 21.83 -11.71 -19.53
CA GLY A 362 22.20 -12.25 -20.83
C GLY A 362 22.35 -11.19 -21.92
N ASN A 363 23.11 -11.51 -22.97
CA ASN A 363 23.30 -10.69 -24.19
C ASN A 363 23.58 -9.20 -23.95
N GLY A 364 24.38 -8.88 -22.92
CA GLY A 364 24.73 -7.49 -22.59
C GLY A 364 23.61 -6.69 -21.89
N VAL A 365 22.51 -7.35 -21.52
CA VAL A 365 21.39 -6.74 -20.78
C VAL A 365 21.65 -6.83 -19.27
N PHE A 366 21.42 -5.71 -18.61
CA PHE A 366 21.54 -5.55 -17.16
C PHE A 366 20.17 -5.29 -16.55
N TYR A 367 19.98 -5.74 -15.32
CA TYR A 367 18.78 -5.51 -14.53
C TYR A 367 19.15 -4.91 -13.19
N VAL A 368 18.64 -3.70 -12.90
CA VAL A 368 18.69 -3.13 -11.56
C VAL A 368 17.45 -3.60 -10.81
N GLY A 369 17.60 -4.52 -9.85
CA GLY A 369 16.48 -5.16 -9.16
C GLY A 369 15.80 -4.25 -8.13
N SER A 370 16.59 -3.75 -7.18
CA SER A 370 16.11 -2.92 -6.05
C SER A 370 16.02 -1.43 -6.39
N ARG A 371 15.13 -1.07 -7.32
CA ARG A 371 15.06 0.29 -7.91
C ARG A 371 14.68 1.42 -6.96
N GLY A 372 13.99 1.12 -5.86
CA GLY A 372 13.66 2.11 -4.82
C GLY A 372 14.36 1.97 -3.50
N SER A 373 15.01 0.84 -3.27
CA SER A 373 15.75 0.54 -2.05
C SER A 373 17.24 0.37 -2.31
N TRP A 374 17.79 0.96 -3.38
CA TRP A 374 19.24 0.91 -3.67
C TRP A 374 20.06 1.94 -2.87
N TYR A 375 19.39 2.77 -2.07
CA TYR A 375 19.95 3.72 -1.13
C TYR A 375 19.06 3.77 0.13
N PRO A 376 19.61 4.09 1.31
CA PRO A 376 18.83 4.23 2.54
C PRO A 376 17.82 5.37 2.39
N ASN A 377 16.54 5.08 2.60
CA ASN A 377 15.45 6.05 2.45
C ASN A 377 14.34 5.81 3.48
N VAL A 378 13.30 6.65 3.56
CA VAL A 378 12.21 6.49 4.54
C VAL A 378 10.90 6.02 3.88
N GLY A 379 11.02 5.34 2.74
CA GLY A 379 9.90 4.92 1.90
C GLY A 379 9.35 6.03 1.01
N ASN A 380 8.39 5.68 0.15
CA ASN A 380 7.89 6.55 -0.93
C ASN A 380 6.85 7.58 -0.49
N ALA A 381 6.49 7.62 0.80
CA ALA A 381 5.55 8.60 1.30
C ALA A 381 6.23 9.98 1.38
N ASP A 382 7.50 10.03 1.77
CA ASP A 382 8.24 11.28 1.99
C ASP A 382 8.74 11.88 0.68
N ARG A 383 8.88 13.21 0.62
CA ARG A 383 9.26 13.92 -0.59
C ARG A 383 10.49 14.76 -0.32
N ALA A 384 11.57 14.45 -1.03
CA ALA A 384 12.86 15.09 -0.83
C ALA A 384 13.46 15.56 -2.14
N LYS A 385 14.43 16.47 -2.05
CA LYS A 385 15.32 16.75 -3.18
C LYS A 385 16.38 15.66 -3.29
N TYR A 386 16.86 15.44 -4.50
CA TYR A 386 17.89 14.44 -4.80
C TYR A 386 19.06 15.07 -5.55
N VAL A 387 20.27 14.72 -5.09
CA VAL A 387 21.53 14.93 -5.81
C VAL A 387 22.17 13.55 -5.95
N LEU A 388 22.23 13.04 -7.17
CA LEU A 388 22.75 11.71 -7.46
C LEU A 388 24.04 11.83 -8.25
N LYS A 389 25.13 11.24 -7.74
CA LYS A 389 26.41 11.17 -8.43
C LYS A 389 26.74 9.71 -8.70
N PHE A 390 26.99 9.39 -9.96
CA PHE A 390 27.39 8.06 -10.39
C PHE A 390 28.82 8.05 -10.90
N GLN A 391 29.53 6.97 -10.62
CA GLN A 391 30.77 6.56 -11.26
C GLN A 391 30.60 5.13 -11.75
N HIS A 392 30.92 4.85 -13.01
CA HIS A 392 30.80 3.50 -13.57
C HIS A 392 31.79 3.26 -14.71
N PRO A 393 32.13 1.99 -15.04
CA PRO A 393 33.01 1.69 -16.14
C PRO A 393 32.38 2.02 -17.50
N LYS A 394 33.24 2.34 -18.48
CA LYS A 394 32.90 2.38 -19.91
C LYS A 394 32.64 0.96 -20.44
N PRO A 395 31.79 0.76 -21.47
CA PRO A 395 31.09 1.79 -22.27
C PRO A 395 29.67 2.12 -21.78
N PHE A 396 29.23 1.56 -20.65
CA PHE A 396 27.85 1.59 -20.18
C PHE A 396 27.31 3.02 -19.93
N THR A 397 26.00 3.15 -19.82
CA THR A 397 25.28 4.41 -19.62
C THR A 397 24.37 4.31 -18.39
N ILE A 398 24.33 5.38 -17.59
CA ILE A 398 23.36 5.56 -16.51
C ILE A 398 22.18 6.40 -17.00
N VAL A 399 20.98 5.97 -16.66
CA VAL A 399 19.75 6.73 -16.84
C VAL A 399 19.08 6.86 -15.48
N ALA A 400 18.99 8.07 -14.94
CA ALA A 400 18.48 8.29 -13.58
C ALA A 400 17.33 9.29 -13.54
N THR A 401 16.59 9.27 -12.43
CA THR A 401 15.62 10.30 -12.06
C THR A 401 16.28 11.68 -11.97
N GLY A 402 15.57 12.73 -12.40
CA GLY A 402 16.05 14.11 -12.38
C GLY A 402 16.74 14.56 -13.68
N ASP A 403 17.29 15.76 -13.62
CA ASP A 403 18.00 16.38 -14.74
C ASP A 403 19.49 16.05 -14.70
N LEU A 404 20.05 15.67 -15.85
CA LEU A 404 21.50 15.49 -15.99
C LEU A 404 22.16 16.87 -16.00
N VAL A 405 22.90 17.19 -14.93
CA VAL A 405 23.58 18.48 -14.75
C VAL A 405 24.95 18.46 -15.41
N LYS A 406 25.69 17.36 -15.24
CA LYS A 406 27.05 17.22 -15.76
C LYS A 406 27.36 15.75 -16.03
N GLU A 407 28.05 15.49 -17.13
CA GLU A 407 28.69 14.20 -17.43
C GLU A 407 30.15 14.47 -17.79
N TRP A 408 31.06 13.60 -17.33
CA TRP A 408 32.48 13.68 -17.67
C TRP A 408 33.13 12.29 -17.61
N GLU A 409 34.32 12.18 -18.18
CA GLU A 409 35.07 10.92 -18.23
C GLU A 409 36.43 11.07 -17.56
N GLU A 410 36.85 10.04 -16.82
CA GLU A 410 38.18 9.96 -16.21
C GLU A 410 38.73 8.54 -16.44
N ALA A 411 39.84 8.43 -17.18
CA ALA A 411 40.43 7.15 -17.58
C ALA A 411 39.38 6.19 -18.22
N ASP A 412 39.17 5.02 -17.61
CA ASP A 412 38.24 3.97 -18.00
C ASP A 412 36.83 4.13 -17.38
N GLN A 413 36.58 5.23 -16.66
CA GLN A 413 35.35 5.51 -15.94
C GLN A 413 34.57 6.67 -16.57
N LYS A 414 33.25 6.60 -16.45
CA LYS A 414 32.31 7.70 -16.70
C LYS A 414 31.72 8.16 -15.38
N HIS A 415 31.45 9.45 -15.30
CA HIS A 415 30.85 10.10 -14.16
C HIS A 415 29.65 10.94 -14.60
N SER A 416 28.59 10.93 -13.81
CA SER A 416 27.43 11.78 -14.04
C SER A 416 26.88 12.36 -12.74
N LEU A 417 26.35 13.58 -12.82
CA LEU A 417 25.69 14.29 -11.74
C LEU A 417 24.26 14.63 -12.17
N TRP A 418 23.30 14.18 -11.38
CA TRP A 418 21.87 14.36 -11.60
C TRP A 418 21.25 15.11 -10.44
N GLN A 419 20.29 15.99 -10.73
CA GLN A 419 19.59 16.77 -9.72
C GLN A 419 18.10 16.82 -9.99
N SER A 420 17.29 16.69 -8.94
CA SER A 420 15.86 16.89 -9.02
C SER A 420 15.52 18.39 -9.07
N LYS A 421 14.61 18.79 -9.98
CA LYS A 421 14.08 20.17 -10.05
C LYS A 421 13.33 20.59 -8.78
N GLY A 422 12.64 19.65 -8.15
CA GLY A 422 11.86 19.84 -6.93
C GLY A 422 11.84 18.57 -6.10
N GLU A 423 10.94 18.50 -5.11
CA GLU A 423 10.83 17.34 -4.24
C GLU A 423 10.14 16.18 -4.96
N LEU A 424 10.78 15.01 -4.91
CA LEU A 424 10.33 13.77 -5.52
C LEU A 424 10.05 12.74 -4.43
N PRO A 425 9.10 11.81 -4.64
CA PRO A 425 8.83 10.74 -3.68
C PRO A 425 9.94 9.69 -3.64
N VAL A 426 10.69 9.54 -4.73
CA VAL A 426 11.68 8.47 -4.88
C VAL A 426 12.64 8.78 -6.05
N ALA A 427 13.87 8.26 -5.98
CA ALA A 427 14.86 8.35 -7.07
C ALA A 427 15.37 6.98 -7.52
N GLY A 428 15.33 6.73 -8.82
CA GLY A 428 15.73 5.46 -9.43
C GLY A 428 16.82 5.67 -10.47
N PHE A 429 17.47 4.58 -10.84
CA PHE A 429 18.35 4.55 -12.01
C PHE A 429 18.27 3.23 -12.76
N ASN A 430 18.77 3.25 -13.99
CA ASN A 430 19.08 2.09 -14.81
C ASN A 430 20.50 2.21 -15.34
N TYR A 431 21.08 1.06 -15.66
CA TYR A 431 22.45 0.90 -16.09
C TYR A 431 22.50 -0.13 -17.22
N GLY A 432 23.19 0.17 -18.31
CA GLY A 432 23.32 -0.78 -19.42
C GLY A 432 24.04 -0.23 -20.64
N ASP A 433 24.20 -1.07 -21.66
CA ASP A 433 24.68 -0.67 -22.99
C ASP A 433 23.48 -0.26 -23.87
N TYR A 434 23.09 0.99 -23.75
CA TYR A 434 21.89 1.52 -24.39
C TYR A 434 22.17 2.21 -25.72
N LEU A 435 21.28 1.99 -26.69
CA LEU A 435 21.07 2.96 -27.76
C LEU A 435 20.09 4.02 -27.28
N LYS A 436 20.48 5.29 -27.38
CA LYS A 436 19.62 6.44 -27.10
C LYS A 436 18.94 6.94 -28.37
N LYS A 437 17.63 7.13 -28.31
CA LYS A 437 16.81 7.86 -29.30
C LYS A 437 16.08 9.01 -28.62
N THR A 438 15.89 10.10 -29.33
CA THR A 438 15.22 11.29 -28.79
C THR A 438 14.05 11.69 -29.68
N ALA A 439 12.88 11.88 -29.07
CA ALA A 439 11.68 12.49 -29.66
C ALA A 439 11.22 13.68 -28.83
N ARG A 440 10.13 14.35 -29.22
CA ARG A 440 9.54 15.46 -28.46
C ARG A 440 8.01 15.37 -28.40
N ALA A 441 7.46 15.59 -27.22
CA ALA A 441 6.05 15.90 -27.00
C ALA A 441 5.92 17.40 -26.73
N GLY A 442 5.59 18.18 -27.76
CA GLY A 442 5.66 19.64 -27.67
C GLY A 442 7.06 20.11 -27.27
N ALA A 443 7.15 20.81 -26.12
CA ALA A 443 8.43 21.27 -25.58
C ALA A 443 9.24 20.18 -24.86
N ILE A 444 8.61 19.08 -24.45
CA ILE A 444 9.21 18.07 -23.57
C ILE A 444 10.04 17.06 -24.39
N PRO A 445 11.36 16.94 -24.15
CA PRO A 445 12.17 15.87 -24.72
C PRO A 445 11.78 14.50 -24.14
N VAL A 446 11.64 13.51 -25.01
CA VAL A 446 11.43 12.10 -24.66
C VAL A 446 12.66 11.32 -25.11
N GLU A 447 13.38 10.72 -24.16
CA GLU A 447 14.64 10.01 -24.40
C GLU A 447 14.44 8.52 -24.18
N VAL A 448 14.46 7.71 -25.25
CA VAL A 448 14.29 6.25 -25.18
C VAL A 448 15.66 5.57 -25.19
N TYR A 449 15.90 4.72 -24.20
CA TYR A 449 17.11 3.94 -23.98
C TYR A 449 16.79 2.46 -24.11
N ALA A 450 17.08 1.90 -25.28
CA ALA A 450 16.86 0.49 -25.59
C ALA A 450 18.17 -0.29 -25.46
N ASN A 451 18.10 -1.51 -24.92
CA ASN A 451 19.22 -2.44 -24.96
C ASN A 451 19.50 -2.84 -26.41
N ARG A 452 20.72 -3.31 -26.68
CA ARG A 452 21.10 -3.87 -27.98
C ARG A 452 20.70 -5.34 -28.16
N GLY A 453 20.24 -5.99 -27.10
CA GLY A 453 19.85 -7.39 -27.09
C GLY A 453 18.76 -7.67 -26.06
N ILE A 454 18.47 -8.95 -25.87
CA ILE A 454 17.38 -9.45 -25.02
C ILE A 454 17.89 -10.45 -23.97
N GLU A 455 17.13 -10.66 -22.90
CA GLU A 455 17.46 -11.58 -21.82
C GLU A 455 17.53 -13.05 -22.29
N ASN A 456 18.42 -13.83 -21.68
CA ASN A 456 18.60 -15.26 -21.99
C ASN A 456 17.32 -16.08 -21.80
N VAL A 457 16.48 -15.71 -20.82
CA VAL A 457 15.24 -16.44 -20.53
C VAL A 457 14.31 -16.54 -21.74
N TYR A 458 14.27 -15.52 -22.60
CA TYR A 458 13.46 -15.55 -23.81
C TYR A 458 14.07 -16.44 -24.90
N LEU A 459 15.40 -16.50 -24.97
CA LEU A 459 16.10 -17.44 -25.86
C LEU A 459 15.90 -18.90 -25.42
N GLU A 460 15.91 -19.15 -24.11
CA GLU A 460 15.65 -20.48 -23.53
C GLU A 460 14.22 -20.93 -23.77
N VAL A 461 13.23 -20.05 -23.55
CA VAL A 461 11.81 -20.32 -23.85
C VAL A 461 11.63 -20.64 -25.33
N LYS A 462 12.24 -19.84 -26.23
CA LYS A 462 12.22 -20.11 -27.68
C LYS A 462 12.78 -21.50 -28.00
N ALA A 463 13.99 -21.82 -27.52
CA ALA A 463 14.63 -23.11 -27.76
C ALA A 463 13.78 -24.28 -27.23
N ARG A 464 13.12 -24.11 -26.08
CA ARG A 464 12.22 -25.12 -25.52
C ARG A 464 10.98 -25.34 -26.37
N LEU A 465 10.37 -24.27 -26.88
CA LEU A 465 9.21 -24.34 -27.77
C LEU A 465 9.58 -24.99 -29.11
N GLU A 466 10.76 -24.70 -29.66
CA GLU A 466 11.29 -25.35 -30.87
C GLU A 466 11.52 -26.86 -30.67
N GLN A 467 12.14 -27.26 -29.56
CA GLN A 467 12.31 -28.68 -29.22
C GLN A 467 10.97 -29.42 -29.08
N LEU A 468 9.98 -28.79 -28.45
CA LEU A 468 8.63 -29.36 -28.35
C LEU A 468 8.01 -29.53 -29.73
N ARG A 469 8.14 -28.54 -30.63
CA ARG A 469 7.67 -28.64 -32.03
C ARG A 469 8.34 -29.80 -32.78
N GLU A 470 9.66 -29.96 -32.69
CA GLU A 470 10.37 -31.06 -33.33
C GLU A 470 9.89 -32.42 -32.81
N LEU A 471 9.69 -32.56 -31.50
CA LEU A 471 9.11 -33.76 -30.89
C LEU A 471 7.69 -34.04 -31.37
N PHE A 472 6.88 -33.00 -31.61
CA PHE A 472 5.54 -33.13 -32.19
C PHE A 472 5.57 -33.55 -33.67
N LEU A 473 6.50 -33.03 -34.47
CA LEU A 473 6.65 -33.36 -35.89
C LEU A 473 7.19 -34.77 -36.13
N GLN A 474 7.91 -35.36 -35.16
CA GLN A 474 8.46 -36.72 -35.25
C GLN A 474 7.47 -37.86 -34.94
N ARG A 475 6.19 -37.55 -34.63
CA ARG A 475 5.15 -38.58 -34.41
C ARG A 475 4.17 -38.64 -35.59
N PRO A 476 4.30 -39.63 -36.51
CA PRO A 476 3.30 -39.83 -37.56
C PRO A 476 2.03 -40.44 -36.93
N GLY A 477 0.92 -39.70 -36.93
CA GLY A 477 -0.42 -40.30 -36.82
C GLY A 477 -1.28 -40.00 -35.59
N SER A 478 -0.98 -39.01 -34.75
CA SER A 478 -1.90 -38.64 -33.65
C SER A 478 -2.78 -37.42 -33.99
N SER A 479 -3.91 -37.68 -34.64
CA SER A 479 -5.01 -36.71 -34.74
C SER A 479 -5.97 -36.88 -33.56
N ARG A 480 -6.25 -35.76 -32.88
CA ARG A 480 -7.30 -35.50 -31.84
C ARG A 480 -6.87 -35.58 -30.37
N ILE A 481 -6.26 -34.50 -29.90
CA ILE A 481 -6.66 -33.89 -28.62
C ILE A 481 -7.27 -32.52 -28.94
N ARG A 482 -8.42 -32.23 -28.34
CA ARG A 482 -9.28 -31.11 -28.66
C ARG A 482 -8.79 -29.86 -27.92
N GLY A 483 -8.27 -28.89 -28.66
CA GLY A 483 -8.16 -27.48 -28.25
C GLY A 483 -6.87 -27.08 -27.53
N GLU A 484 -5.78 -26.89 -28.27
CA GLU A 484 -4.75 -25.85 -28.07
C GLU A 484 -3.66 -26.00 -29.15
N LEU A 485 -3.29 -24.87 -29.78
CA LEU A 485 -2.19 -24.65 -30.73
C LEU A 485 -2.23 -25.45 -32.07
N LEU A 486 -2.77 -24.82 -33.13
CA LEU A 486 -2.55 -25.24 -34.52
C LEU A 486 -1.10 -24.88 -34.95
N PRO A 487 -0.24 -25.83 -35.38
CA PRO A 487 1.15 -25.58 -35.79
C PRO A 487 1.35 -25.03 -37.22
N ASP A 488 0.29 -24.72 -37.96
CA ASP A 488 0.38 -24.58 -39.43
C ASP A 488 0.60 -23.14 -39.95
N GLN A 489 0.92 -22.17 -39.09
CA GLN A 489 1.18 -20.78 -39.54
C GLN A 489 2.49 -20.15 -39.05
N ILE A 490 3.40 -20.93 -38.47
CA ILE A 490 4.63 -20.38 -37.89
C ILE A 490 5.85 -20.86 -38.70
N SER A 491 6.24 -20.06 -39.69
CA SER A 491 7.54 -20.18 -40.37
C SER A 491 8.60 -19.55 -39.48
N ILE A 492 9.39 -20.37 -38.77
CA ILE A 492 10.54 -19.91 -37.98
C ILE A 492 11.81 -20.29 -38.74
N THR A 493 12.47 -19.33 -39.35
CA THR A 493 13.91 -19.39 -39.60
C THR A 493 14.60 -18.61 -38.48
N PRO A 494 15.54 -19.19 -37.72
CA PRO A 494 16.20 -18.49 -36.63
C PRO A 494 17.27 -17.54 -37.17
N ASP A 495 17.06 -16.25 -36.98
CA ASP A 495 18.14 -15.25 -37.02
C ASP A 495 18.29 -14.62 -35.62
N LEU A 496 19.47 -14.73 -35.02
CA LEU A 496 19.77 -14.03 -33.76
C LEU A 496 19.83 -12.50 -33.96
N SER A 497 19.87 -12.02 -35.21
CA SER A 497 19.70 -10.62 -35.57
C SER A 497 18.26 -10.10 -35.43
N ASP A 498 17.27 -10.99 -35.17
CA ASP A 498 15.87 -10.59 -34.98
C ASP A 498 15.63 -9.84 -33.66
N PHE A 499 16.35 -10.13 -32.58
CA PHE A 499 16.08 -9.56 -31.25
C PHE A 499 16.86 -8.28 -30.93
N ASP A 500 17.26 -7.52 -31.96
CA ASP A 500 17.74 -6.16 -31.78
C ASP A 500 16.58 -5.25 -31.34
N THR A 501 16.43 -5.10 -30.01
CA THR A 501 15.37 -4.31 -29.37
C THR A 501 15.44 -2.82 -29.74
N THR A 502 16.59 -2.34 -30.24
CA THR A 502 16.74 -0.94 -30.62
C THR A 502 15.87 -0.54 -31.81
N ARG A 503 15.46 -1.50 -32.66
CA ARG A 503 14.59 -1.28 -33.82
C ARG A 503 13.21 -0.72 -33.46
N PHE A 504 12.74 -0.96 -32.23
CA PHE A 504 11.44 -0.50 -31.75
C PHE A 504 11.49 0.83 -31.00
N SER A 505 12.67 1.43 -30.85
CA SER A 505 12.84 2.68 -30.07
C SER A 505 11.99 3.83 -30.60
N ASP A 506 11.90 3.98 -31.92
CA ASP A 506 11.13 5.05 -32.56
C ASP A 506 9.61 4.82 -32.42
N GLU A 507 9.16 3.56 -32.43
CA GLU A 507 7.76 3.20 -32.15
C GLU A 507 7.39 3.52 -30.70
N ILE A 508 8.22 3.07 -29.74
CA ILE A 508 8.02 3.35 -28.32
C ILE A 508 8.00 4.85 -28.06
N ALA A 509 8.95 5.61 -28.62
CA ALA A 509 8.98 7.06 -28.51
C ALA A 509 7.68 7.70 -29.04
N SER A 510 7.18 7.23 -30.19
CA SER A 510 5.92 7.70 -30.78
C SER A 510 4.72 7.42 -29.89
N GLN A 511 4.64 6.23 -29.28
CA GLN A 511 3.56 5.88 -28.34
C GLN A 511 3.57 6.78 -27.09
N ILE A 512 4.74 7.00 -26.50
CA ILE A 512 4.89 7.85 -25.31
C ILE A 512 4.53 9.30 -25.62
N VAL A 513 4.99 9.83 -26.77
CA VAL A 513 4.67 11.19 -27.19
C VAL A 513 3.16 11.37 -27.36
N LYS A 514 2.47 10.41 -27.99
CA LYS A 514 1.01 10.45 -28.14
C LYS A 514 0.29 10.44 -26.80
N ALA A 515 0.72 9.60 -25.86
CA ALA A 515 0.12 9.53 -24.53
C ALA A 515 0.31 10.83 -23.74
N LEU A 516 1.52 11.42 -23.75
CA LEU A 516 1.78 12.72 -23.12
C LEU A 516 0.85 13.82 -23.67
N LEU A 517 0.78 13.95 -25.00
CA LEU A 517 -0.09 14.95 -25.65
C LEU A 517 -1.58 14.72 -25.37
N PHE A 518 -2.00 13.46 -25.23
CA PHE A 518 -3.38 13.11 -24.88
C PHE A 518 -3.71 13.46 -23.42
N PHE A 519 -2.77 13.31 -22.49
CA PHE A 519 -2.99 13.58 -21.07
C PHE A 519 -2.97 15.06 -20.71
N GLU A 520 -2.18 15.90 -21.39
CA GLU A 520 -2.05 17.33 -21.10
C GLU A 520 -3.41 18.07 -20.97
N PRO A 521 -4.40 17.88 -21.85
CA PRO A 521 -5.73 18.48 -21.71
C PRO A 521 -6.51 18.08 -20.45
N PHE A 522 -6.17 16.94 -19.83
CA PHE A 522 -6.80 16.46 -18.59
C PHE A 522 -5.99 16.81 -17.35
N MET A 523 -4.67 16.70 -17.43
CA MET A 523 -3.79 16.74 -16.26
C MET A 523 -3.00 18.04 -16.12
N GLY A 524 -3.00 18.89 -17.16
CA GLY A 524 -2.17 20.10 -17.23
C GLY A 524 -0.77 19.82 -17.77
N GLU A 525 0.10 20.83 -17.69
CA GLU A 525 1.49 20.74 -18.18
C GLU A 525 2.25 19.57 -17.54
N TYR A 526 3.12 18.95 -18.33
CA TYR A 526 4.01 17.89 -17.84
C TYR A 526 4.92 18.40 -16.70
N PRO A 527 4.99 17.68 -15.55
CA PRO A 527 5.61 18.22 -14.33
C PRO A 527 7.14 18.31 -14.35
N PHE A 528 7.82 17.63 -15.27
CA PHE A 528 9.28 17.54 -15.33
C PHE A 528 9.86 18.18 -16.60
N ASN A 529 11.18 18.36 -16.67
CA ASN A 529 11.81 18.99 -17.84
C ASN A 529 12.02 18.01 -19.01
N LYS A 530 12.05 16.70 -18.72
CA LYS A 530 12.17 15.62 -19.70
C LYS A 530 11.51 14.33 -19.20
N LEU A 531 11.34 13.38 -20.10
CA LEU A 531 10.96 12.00 -19.78
C LEU A 531 12.00 11.05 -20.36
N ALA A 532 12.75 10.38 -19.50
CA ALA A 532 13.59 9.26 -19.91
C ALA A 532 12.77 7.96 -19.87
N VAL A 533 12.95 7.09 -20.85
CA VAL A 533 12.33 5.76 -20.90
C VAL A 533 13.41 4.75 -21.11
N SER A 534 13.56 3.83 -20.17
CA SER A 534 14.60 2.82 -20.19
C SER A 534 13.99 1.43 -20.23
N GLN A 535 14.46 0.62 -21.17
CA GLN A 535 14.10 -0.79 -21.25
C GLN A 535 14.60 -1.53 -19.99
N ILE A 536 13.71 -2.29 -19.36
CA ILE A 536 14.04 -3.20 -18.27
C ILE A 536 13.69 -4.64 -18.62
N PRO A 537 14.44 -5.58 -18.05
CA PRO A 537 14.09 -6.98 -18.12
C PRO A 537 12.73 -7.39 -17.53
N GLY A 538 12.11 -8.39 -18.14
CA GLY A 538 10.87 -9.03 -17.66
C GLY A 538 9.58 -8.44 -18.24
N ARG A 539 8.43 -8.80 -17.64
CA ARG A 539 7.08 -8.53 -18.17
C ARG A 539 6.38 -7.31 -17.59
N PHE A 540 7.06 -6.56 -16.73
CA PHE A 540 6.44 -5.50 -15.94
C PHE A 540 7.10 -4.15 -16.25
N SER A 541 6.40 -3.07 -15.95
CA SER A 541 6.83 -1.69 -16.15
C SER A 541 6.58 -0.88 -14.87
N GLN A 542 7.20 0.29 -14.75
CA GLN A 542 7.06 1.19 -13.60
C GLN A 542 7.34 2.66 -13.97
N GLY A 543 6.49 3.58 -13.51
CA GLY A 543 6.57 5.02 -13.80
C GLY A 543 7.18 5.85 -12.68
N TRP A 544 8.50 6.01 -12.69
CA TRP A 544 9.25 6.82 -11.72
C TRP A 544 9.28 8.30 -12.13
N PRO A 545 9.56 9.25 -11.19
CA PRO A 545 9.62 10.65 -11.56
C PRO A 545 10.65 10.89 -12.67
N SER A 546 10.19 11.47 -13.79
CA SER A 546 10.96 11.72 -15.01
C SER A 546 11.62 10.49 -15.68
N LEU A 547 11.32 9.27 -15.24
CA LEU A 547 11.96 8.03 -15.69
C LEU A 547 10.92 6.89 -15.76
N LEU A 548 10.70 6.31 -16.94
CA LEU A 548 9.88 5.11 -17.08
C LEU A 548 10.76 3.88 -17.25
N TYR A 549 10.46 2.84 -16.49
CA TYR A 549 10.95 1.49 -16.73
C TYR A 549 9.94 0.76 -17.60
N VAL A 550 10.34 0.36 -18.80
CA VAL A 550 9.45 -0.30 -19.77
C VAL A 550 9.95 -1.71 -20.04
N SER A 551 9.04 -2.69 -19.94
CA SER A 551 9.31 -4.10 -20.22
C SER A 551 10.00 -4.31 -21.57
N SER A 552 10.93 -5.27 -21.61
CA SER A 552 11.59 -5.73 -22.84
C SER A 552 10.61 -6.28 -23.89
N LEU A 553 9.43 -6.76 -23.48
CA LEU A 553 8.37 -7.21 -24.38
C LEU A 553 7.80 -6.10 -25.27
N SER A 554 7.89 -4.85 -24.80
CA SER A 554 7.44 -3.68 -25.55
C SER A 554 8.39 -3.37 -26.72
N PHE A 555 9.64 -3.83 -26.64
CA PHE A 555 10.65 -3.68 -27.69
C PHE A 555 10.71 -4.91 -28.61
N MET A 556 9.58 -5.57 -28.84
CA MET A 556 9.45 -6.73 -29.72
C MET A 556 8.28 -6.52 -30.69
N SER A 557 8.36 -7.17 -31.86
CA SER A 557 7.22 -7.22 -32.78
C SER A 557 6.11 -8.13 -32.23
N PRO A 558 4.85 -7.97 -32.67
CA PRO A 558 3.77 -8.90 -32.33
C PRO A 558 4.11 -10.35 -32.70
N GLU A 559 4.80 -10.57 -33.81
CA GLU A 559 5.24 -11.88 -34.24
C GLU A 559 6.30 -12.47 -33.30
N GLN A 560 7.30 -11.68 -32.89
CA GLN A 560 8.31 -12.10 -31.93
C GLN A 560 7.71 -12.48 -30.58
N ARG A 561 6.76 -11.68 -30.08
CA ARG A 561 6.01 -12.05 -28.88
C ARG A 561 5.32 -13.40 -29.08
N ARG A 562 4.60 -13.60 -30.20
CA ARG A 562 3.88 -14.86 -30.47
C ARG A 562 4.80 -16.06 -30.50
N HIS A 563 5.99 -15.91 -31.06
CA HIS A 563 7.03 -16.94 -31.03
C HIS A 563 7.51 -17.31 -29.62
N LEU A 564 7.38 -16.40 -28.65
CA LEU A 564 7.68 -16.65 -27.24
C LEU A 564 6.47 -17.19 -26.45
N GLY A 565 5.36 -17.51 -27.13
CA GLY A 565 4.09 -17.88 -26.49
C GLY A 565 3.41 -16.70 -25.80
N MET A 566 3.73 -15.48 -26.21
CA MET A 566 3.20 -14.21 -25.68
C MET A 566 2.56 -13.42 -26.82
N GLY A 567 1.65 -12.47 -26.62
CA GLY A 567 1.11 -11.67 -27.72
C GLY A 567 -0.13 -12.24 -28.41
N THR A 568 -1.07 -12.71 -27.62
CA THR A 568 -2.49 -12.58 -27.97
C THR A 568 -2.84 -11.10 -28.22
N ASP A 569 -3.87 -10.80 -29.02
CA ASP A 569 -4.32 -9.41 -29.24
C ASP A 569 -4.64 -8.70 -27.91
N HIS A 570 -5.13 -9.45 -26.92
CA HIS A 570 -5.36 -8.98 -25.56
C HIS A 570 -4.07 -8.54 -24.85
N GLU A 571 -2.97 -9.29 -24.99
CA GLU A 571 -1.68 -8.92 -24.39
C GLU A 571 -1.03 -7.72 -25.07
N ALA A 572 -1.22 -7.55 -26.39
CA ALA A 572 -0.73 -6.37 -27.10
C ALA A 572 -1.45 -5.09 -26.63
N GLY A 573 -2.79 -5.12 -26.55
CA GLY A 573 -3.57 -4.01 -25.99
C GLY A 573 -3.25 -3.72 -24.52
N PHE A 574 -2.95 -4.76 -23.74
CA PHE A 574 -2.51 -4.61 -22.35
C PHE A 574 -1.16 -3.90 -22.22
N LEU A 575 -0.16 -4.23 -23.05
CA LEU A 575 1.16 -3.57 -23.02
C LEU A 575 1.07 -2.07 -23.34
N GLU A 576 0.24 -1.71 -24.31
CA GLU A 576 0.03 -0.30 -24.66
C GLU A 576 -0.71 0.47 -23.56
N CYS A 577 -1.73 -0.16 -22.98
CA CYS A 577 -2.42 0.35 -21.81
C CYS A 577 -1.45 0.54 -20.63
N LEU A 578 -0.51 -0.40 -20.45
CA LEU A 578 0.51 -0.35 -19.41
C LEU A 578 1.44 0.85 -19.62
N HIS A 579 1.90 1.15 -20.84
CA HIS A 579 2.70 2.36 -21.09
C HIS A 579 1.94 3.64 -20.70
N ALA A 580 0.67 3.74 -21.10
CA ALA A 580 -0.16 4.88 -20.76
C ALA A 580 -0.39 4.99 -19.24
N HIS A 581 -0.56 3.86 -18.54
CA HIS A 581 -0.63 3.80 -17.08
C HIS A 581 0.66 4.34 -16.43
N GLU A 582 1.84 3.88 -16.86
CA GLU A 582 3.11 4.37 -16.29
C GLU A 582 3.38 5.86 -16.59
N ILE A 583 2.91 6.37 -17.73
CA ILE A 583 3.01 7.79 -18.08
C ILE A 583 2.06 8.61 -17.20
N ALA A 584 0.86 8.12 -16.89
CA ALA A 584 -0.09 8.82 -16.02
C ALA A 584 0.48 9.01 -14.60
N HIS A 585 1.34 8.10 -14.13
CA HIS A 585 2.03 8.25 -12.84
C HIS A 585 2.94 9.49 -12.75
N GLN A 586 3.35 10.09 -13.88
CA GLN A 586 4.10 11.35 -13.86
C GLN A 586 3.32 12.48 -13.16
N TRP A 587 1.99 12.46 -13.23
CA TRP A 587 1.12 13.32 -12.42
C TRP A 587 0.68 12.60 -11.13
N TRP A 588 0.11 11.40 -11.26
CA TRP A 588 -0.46 10.63 -10.15
C TRP A 588 0.62 9.81 -9.41
N GLY A 589 1.08 10.30 -8.26
CA GLY A 589 2.11 9.65 -7.44
C GLY A 589 3.42 10.42 -7.49
N ASN A 590 3.80 10.92 -8.67
CA ASN A 590 5.05 11.67 -8.83
C ASN A 590 4.87 13.19 -8.63
N GLN A 591 3.88 13.85 -9.23
CA GLN A 591 3.62 15.29 -8.98
C GLN A 591 2.86 15.52 -7.67
N ILE A 592 1.88 14.66 -7.39
CA ILE A 592 1.07 14.66 -6.18
C ILE A 592 1.18 13.31 -5.49
N GLY A 593 1.19 13.24 -4.15
CA GLY A 593 1.30 11.98 -3.39
C GLY A 593 0.04 11.64 -2.60
N TRP A 594 -0.01 10.46 -1.99
CA TRP A 594 -1.11 10.04 -1.10
C TRP A 594 -0.82 10.35 0.38
N LYS A 595 -1.86 10.67 1.15
CA LYS A 595 -1.74 11.00 2.58
C LYS A 595 -1.47 9.75 3.43
N SER A 596 -2.14 8.64 3.12
CA SER A 596 -2.01 7.35 3.80
C SER A 596 -2.11 6.18 2.81
N TYR A 597 -1.81 4.94 3.25
CA TYR A 597 -1.96 3.75 2.41
C TYR A 597 -3.41 3.52 1.95
N HIS A 598 -4.39 4.09 2.66
CA HIS A 598 -5.80 4.04 2.29
C HIS A 598 -6.13 4.86 1.03
N ASP A 599 -5.32 5.86 0.70
CA ASP A 599 -5.58 6.79 -0.39
C ASP A 599 -4.91 6.38 -1.71
N LEU A 600 -4.10 5.30 -1.67
CA LEU A 600 -3.32 4.81 -2.81
C LEU A 600 -4.21 4.42 -4.01
N TRP A 601 -5.44 3.96 -3.74
CA TRP A 601 -6.38 3.58 -4.79
C TRP A 601 -6.68 4.69 -5.78
N MET A 602 -6.66 5.95 -5.33
CA MET A 602 -6.93 7.08 -6.20
C MET A 602 -5.86 7.15 -7.30
N PHE A 603 -4.60 6.93 -6.94
CA PHE A 603 -3.46 7.09 -7.84
C PHE A 603 -3.37 5.91 -8.82
N GLU A 604 -3.46 4.69 -8.32
CA GLU A 604 -3.49 3.48 -9.17
C GLU A 604 -4.74 3.44 -10.06
N GLY A 605 -5.89 3.83 -9.50
CA GLY A 605 -7.16 3.93 -10.23
C GLY A 605 -7.08 4.97 -11.34
N PHE A 606 -6.55 6.18 -11.08
CA PHE A 606 -6.39 7.21 -12.11
C PHE A 606 -5.43 6.77 -13.19
N SER A 607 -4.25 6.26 -12.83
CA SER A 607 -3.28 5.78 -13.81
C SER A 607 -3.87 4.68 -14.70
N ASN A 608 -4.56 3.71 -14.10
CA ASN A 608 -5.19 2.61 -14.84
C ASN A 608 -6.34 3.09 -15.73
N TYR A 609 -7.20 3.98 -15.23
CA TYR A 609 -8.30 4.53 -16.02
C TYR A 609 -7.85 5.39 -17.19
N PHE A 610 -6.81 6.21 -17.01
CA PHE A 610 -6.22 6.98 -18.10
C PHE A 610 -5.52 6.09 -19.13
N GLY A 611 -4.97 4.95 -18.71
CA GLY A 611 -4.57 3.88 -19.62
C GLY A 611 -5.71 3.40 -20.51
N TYR A 612 -6.90 3.15 -19.94
CA TYR A 612 -8.08 2.75 -20.70
C TYR A 612 -8.55 3.86 -21.66
N LEU A 613 -8.64 5.11 -21.17
CA LEU A 613 -9.05 6.26 -22.00
C LEU A 613 -8.10 6.48 -23.18
N PHE A 614 -6.79 6.28 -23.00
CA PHE A 614 -5.82 6.37 -24.09
C PHE A 614 -6.08 5.32 -25.19
N MET A 615 -6.51 4.11 -24.82
CA MET A 615 -6.90 3.09 -25.80
C MET A 615 -8.13 3.51 -26.62
N LYS A 616 -9.04 4.31 -26.05
CA LYS A 616 -10.17 4.90 -26.79
C LYS A 616 -9.70 5.94 -27.82
N GLU A 617 -8.69 6.75 -27.49
CA GLU A 617 -8.10 7.73 -28.41
C GLU A 617 -7.38 7.04 -29.58
N LYS A 618 -6.60 6.00 -29.30
CA LYS A 618 -5.84 5.27 -30.32
C LYS A 618 -6.73 4.47 -31.27
N HIS A 619 -7.88 3.98 -30.79
CA HIS A 619 -8.79 3.14 -31.55
C HIS A 619 -10.17 3.81 -31.66
N PRO A 620 -10.46 4.54 -32.76
CA PRO A 620 -11.68 5.33 -32.90
C PRO A 620 -12.99 4.56 -32.76
N ASP A 621 -12.99 3.23 -32.98
CA ASP A 621 -14.16 2.37 -32.76
C ASP A 621 -14.44 2.09 -31.27
N GLY A 622 -13.51 2.45 -30.38
CA GLY A 622 -13.55 2.29 -28.93
C GLY A 622 -13.60 0.85 -28.45
N LYS A 623 -13.34 -0.14 -29.32
CA LYS A 623 -13.44 -1.56 -28.93
C LYS A 623 -12.45 -1.94 -27.82
N PRO A 624 -11.14 -1.61 -27.91
CA PRO A 624 -10.19 -2.00 -26.87
C PRO A 624 -10.51 -1.38 -25.51
N PHE A 625 -10.99 -0.13 -25.49
CA PHE A 625 -11.49 0.52 -24.26
C PHE A 625 -12.64 -0.26 -23.61
N ARG A 626 -13.66 -0.65 -24.41
CA ARG A 626 -14.80 -1.43 -23.89
C ARG A 626 -14.40 -2.83 -23.45
N GLU A 627 -13.45 -3.47 -24.14
CA GLU A 627 -12.93 -4.79 -23.76
C GLU A 627 -12.14 -4.74 -22.46
N LEU A 628 -11.31 -3.71 -22.24
CA LEU A 628 -10.59 -3.52 -20.98
C LEU A 628 -11.54 -3.30 -19.81
N LEU A 629 -12.56 -2.44 -19.96
CA LEU A 629 -13.59 -2.26 -18.94
C LEU A 629 -14.34 -3.58 -18.65
N ARG A 630 -14.76 -4.30 -19.70
CA ARG A 630 -15.44 -5.61 -19.55
C ARG A 630 -14.55 -6.62 -18.81
N TYR A 631 -13.29 -6.75 -19.20
CA TYR A 631 -12.34 -7.67 -18.57
C TYR A 631 -12.09 -7.32 -17.10
N SER A 632 -11.90 -6.03 -16.82
CA SER A 632 -11.74 -5.49 -15.47
C SER A 632 -12.97 -5.81 -14.59
N LYS A 633 -14.18 -5.63 -15.13
CA LYS A 633 -15.44 -6.01 -14.47
C LYS A 633 -15.55 -7.52 -14.23
N GLU A 634 -15.15 -8.34 -15.19
CA GLU A 634 -15.12 -9.79 -15.05
C GLU A 634 -14.17 -10.24 -13.94
N LYS A 635 -13.00 -9.61 -13.79
CA LYS A 635 -12.08 -9.87 -12.68
C LYS A 635 -12.69 -9.50 -11.32
N ILE A 636 -13.32 -8.34 -11.21
CA ILE A 636 -13.98 -7.88 -9.97
C ILE A 636 -15.07 -8.88 -9.54
N LEU A 637 -15.85 -9.40 -10.50
CA LEU A 637 -16.93 -10.35 -10.28
C LEU A 637 -16.49 -11.82 -10.25
N ALA A 638 -15.25 -12.11 -10.63
CA ALA A 638 -14.71 -13.47 -10.62
C ALA A 638 -14.70 -14.02 -9.20
N ARG A 639 -15.01 -15.31 -9.07
CA ARG A 639 -15.09 -15.99 -7.78
C ARG A 639 -13.83 -16.80 -7.51
N ASN A 640 -13.33 -16.72 -6.28
CA ASN A 640 -12.26 -17.57 -5.79
C ASN A 640 -12.76 -19.01 -5.57
N ALA A 641 -11.86 -19.90 -5.11
CA ALA A 641 -12.17 -21.32 -4.90
C ALA A 641 -13.29 -21.60 -3.89
N VAL A 642 -13.59 -20.63 -3.00
CA VAL A 642 -14.67 -20.74 -2.00
C VAL A 642 -15.94 -19.98 -2.41
N GLY A 643 -16.02 -19.56 -3.68
CA GLY A 643 -17.22 -18.95 -4.27
C GLY A 643 -17.42 -17.47 -3.93
N GLN A 644 -16.44 -16.79 -3.33
CA GLN A 644 -16.50 -15.37 -3.02
C GLN A 644 -15.94 -14.53 -4.17
N THR A 645 -16.56 -13.38 -4.49
CA THR A 645 -16.05 -12.48 -5.53
C THR A 645 -14.75 -11.81 -5.06
N TYR A 646 -13.85 -11.45 -5.98
CA TYR A 646 -12.65 -10.68 -5.59
C TYR A 646 -12.99 -9.32 -4.97
N GLU A 647 -14.11 -8.72 -5.38
CA GLU A 647 -14.66 -7.51 -4.75
C GLU A 647 -14.94 -7.66 -3.25
N SER A 648 -15.31 -8.87 -2.80
CA SER A 648 -15.60 -9.14 -1.39
C SER A 648 -14.35 -9.19 -0.50
N ALA A 649 -13.15 -9.02 -1.06
CA ALA A 649 -11.92 -8.80 -0.28
C ALA A 649 -12.04 -7.59 0.66
N GLY A 650 -12.79 -6.56 0.24
CA GLY A 650 -13.12 -5.40 1.05
C GLY A 650 -13.23 -4.10 0.25
N PRO A 651 -13.58 -2.98 0.90
CA PRO A 651 -13.65 -1.67 0.26
C PRO A 651 -12.30 -1.23 -0.30
N VAL A 652 -12.31 -0.44 -1.38
CA VAL A 652 -11.07 0.02 -2.04
C VAL A 652 -10.18 0.85 -1.09
N TRP A 653 -10.79 1.53 -0.12
CA TRP A 653 -10.11 2.31 0.90
C TRP A 653 -9.20 1.48 1.83
N LEU A 654 -9.31 0.15 1.87
CA LEU A 654 -8.41 -0.69 2.66
C LEU A 654 -6.97 -0.75 2.13
N GLY A 655 -6.71 -0.27 0.92
CA GLY A 655 -5.34 -0.18 0.39
C GLY A 655 -4.62 -1.53 0.38
N GLY A 656 -3.38 -1.54 0.88
CA GLY A 656 -2.53 -2.74 0.95
C GLY A 656 -3.14 -3.93 1.70
N ARG A 657 -4.09 -3.71 2.62
CA ARG A 657 -4.77 -4.76 3.39
C ARG A 657 -5.63 -5.69 2.53
N LEU A 658 -5.93 -5.31 1.30
CA LEU A 658 -6.66 -6.14 0.33
C LEU A 658 -5.82 -7.32 -0.18
N SER A 659 -4.50 -7.31 0.01
CA SER A 659 -3.63 -8.45 -0.22
C SER A 659 -3.65 -9.36 1.01
N SER A 660 -4.37 -10.49 0.92
CA SER A 660 -4.54 -11.43 2.03
C SER A 660 -4.47 -12.88 1.56
N SER A 661 -4.36 -13.81 2.50
CA SER A 661 -4.37 -15.24 2.20
C SER A 661 -5.68 -15.71 1.55
N LYS A 662 -6.81 -15.05 1.85
CA LYS A 662 -8.13 -15.34 1.27
C LYS A 662 -8.30 -14.74 -0.12
N PHE A 663 -7.64 -13.61 -0.37
CA PHE A 663 -7.66 -12.91 -1.66
C PHE A 663 -6.24 -12.47 -2.07
N PRO A 664 -5.39 -13.39 -2.56
CA PRO A 664 -4.03 -13.04 -2.98
C PRO A 664 -3.97 -11.96 -4.08
N GLU A 665 -5.00 -11.92 -4.93
CA GLU A 665 -5.17 -10.92 -6.00
C GLU A 665 -6.19 -9.82 -5.64
N GLY A 666 -6.56 -9.72 -4.36
CA GLY A 666 -7.50 -8.72 -3.87
C GLY A 666 -6.99 -7.30 -4.08
N TYR A 667 -5.71 -7.03 -3.79
CA TYR A 667 -5.08 -5.74 -4.05
C TYR A 667 -5.09 -5.40 -5.54
N SER A 668 -4.50 -6.26 -6.39
CA SER A 668 -4.38 -6.02 -7.84
C SER A 668 -5.73 -5.81 -8.51
N THR A 669 -6.79 -6.51 -8.05
CA THR A 669 -8.13 -6.37 -8.62
C THR A 669 -8.88 -5.17 -8.03
N VAL A 670 -8.99 -5.03 -6.72
CA VAL A 670 -9.83 -3.98 -6.13
C VAL A 670 -9.18 -2.60 -6.30
N ILE A 671 -7.88 -2.46 -6.11
CA ILE A 671 -7.20 -1.15 -6.21
C ILE A 671 -7.14 -0.64 -7.66
N TYR A 672 -6.78 -1.49 -8.62
CA TYR A 672 -6.61 -1.08 -10.01
C TYR A 672 -7.92 -1.15 -10.79
N ASP A 673 -8.59 -2.31 -10.78
CA ASP A 673 -9.78 -2.55 -11.60
C ASP A 673 -10.99 -1.81 -11.04
N LYS A 674 -11.36 -2.03 -9.76
CA LYS A 674 -12.48 -1.31 -9.14
C LYS A 674 -12.17 0.19 -9.03
N GLY A 675 -10.93 0.56 -8.69
CA GLY A 675 -10.48 1.96 -8.72
C GLY A 675 -10.70 2.65 -10.07
N ALA A 676 -10.34 2.01 -11.19
CA ALA A 676 -10.59 2.56 -12.52
C ALA A 676 -12.09 2.65 -12.85
N TRP A 677 -12.90 1.66 -12.43
CA TRP A 677 -14.35 1.70 -12.60
C TRP A 677 -15.03 2.82 -11.80
N ILE A 678 -14.57 3.11 -10.59
CA ILE A 678 -15.06 4.24 -9.78
C ILE A 678 -14.86 5.55 -10.56
N LEU A 679 -13.69 5.74 -11.15
CA LEU A 679 -13.37 6.95 -11.92
C LEU A 679 -14.10 7.00 -13.26
N HIS A 680 -14.31 5.85 -13.90
CA HIS A 680 -15.13 5.74 -15.08
C HIS A 680 -16.56 6.18 -14.82
N MET A 681 -17.19 5.64 -13.77
CA MET A 681 -18.54 6.01 -13.35
C MET A 681 -18.62 7.49 -12.94
N LEU A 682 -17.59 8.00 -12.26
CA LEU A 682 -17.53 9.42 -11.93
C LEU A 682 -17.49 10.31 -13.18
N ARG A 683 -16.61 10.01 -14.15
CA ARG A 683 -16.58 10.72 -15.44
C ARG A 683 -17.94 10.64 -16.14
N TYR A 684 -18.53 9.45 -16.19
CA TYR A 684 -19.84 9.22 -16.80
C TYR A 684 -20.95 10.06 -16.15
N LEU A 685 -20.97 10.14 -14.82
CA LEU A 685 -21.91 10.94 -14.05
C LEU A 685 -21.72 12.45 -14.30
N MET A 686 -20.49 12.89 -14.57
CA MET A 686 -20.12 14.28 -14.85
C MET A 686 -20.29 14.70 -16.31
N LEU A 687 -20.64 13.78 -17.22
CA LEU A 687 -20.90 14.10 -18.62
C LEU A 687 -22.02 15.14 -18.73
N ASP A 688 -21.81 16.14 -19.58
CA ASP A 688 -22.89 17.07 -19.90
C ASP A 688 -24.05 16.29 -20.56
N PRO A 689 -25.27 16.33 -19.98
CA PRO A 689 -26.37 15.47 -20.42
C PRO A 689 -26.94 15.86 -21.79
N SER A 690 -26.61 17.05 -22.30
CA SER A 690 -27.08 17.58 -23.59
C SER A 690 -26.10 17.33 -24.73
N THR A 691 -24.80 17.45 -24.44
CA THR A 691 -23.70 17.41 -25.42
C THR A 691 -22.83 16.16 -25.31
N GLY A 692 -22.88 15.44 -24.18
CA GLY A 692 -21.97 14.33 -23.88
C GLY A 692 -20.53 14.78 -23.63
N SER A 693 -20.30 16.06 -23.30
CA SER A 693 -18.97 16.63 -23.12
C SER A 693 -18.33 16.22 -21.79
N ASP A 694 -17.04 15.88 -21.84
CA ASP A 694 -16.16 15.57 -20.69
C ASP A 694 -15.58 16.79 -19.97
N GLN A 695 -16.00 18.01 -20.35
CA GLN A 695 -15.36 19.23 -19.86
C GLN A 695 -15.37 19.37 -18.33
N ASN A 696 -16.46 18.95 -17.67
CA ASN A 696 -16.56 18.98 -16.21
C ASN A 696 -15.53 18.07 -15.54
N PHE A 697 -15.35 16.85 -16.06
CA PHE A 697 -14.35 15.91 -15.56
C PHE A 697 -12.93 16.44 -15.78
N ARG A 698 -12.62 16.98 -16.98
CA ARG A 698 -11.33 17.62 -17.26
C ARG A 698 -10.99 18.73 -16.28
N LEU A 699 -11.92 19.68 -16.08
CA LEU A 699 -11.71 20.79 -15.17
C LEU A 699 -11.54 20.33 -13.71
N PHE A 700 -12.28 19.29 -13.29
CA PHE A 700 -12.14 18.72 -11.97
C PHE A 700 -10.73 18.16 -11.74
N ILE A 701 -10.22 17.35 -12.68
CA ILE A 701 -8.87 16.77 -12.60
C ILE A 701 -7.78 17.85 -12.58
N GLN A 702 -7.86 18.83 -13.49
CA GLN A 702 -6.90 19.94 -13.53
C GLN A 702 -6.88 20.73 -12.21
N ASN A 703 -8.05 21.02 -11.65
CA ASN A 703 -8.15 21.74 -10.39
C ASN A 703 -7.57 20.91 -9.23
N PHE A 704 -7.83 19.60 -9.21
CA PHE A 704 -7.31 18.70 -8.19
C PHE A 704 -5.79 18.62 -8.22
N LEU A 705 -5.19 18.33 -9.38
CA LEU A 705 -3.73 18.28 -9.54
C LEU A 705 -3.07 19.62 -9.21
N THR A 706 -3.69 20.74 -9.58
CA THR A 706 -3.19 22.08 -9.25
C THR A 706 -3.21 22.35 -7.74
N ALA A 707 -4.30 21.99 -7.05
CA ALA A 707 -4.44 22.23 -5.60
C ALA A 707 -3.44 21.41 -4.75
N PHE A 708 -3.11 20.20 -5.22
CA PHE A 708 -2.25 19.24 -4.53
C PHE A 708 -0.82 19.15 -5.08
N LYS A 709 -0.43 19.98 -6.04
CA LYS A 709 0.93 20.00 -6.60
C LYS A 709 1.99 20.07 -5.50
N GLY A 710 2.85 19.05 -5.41
CA GLY A 710 3.88 18.93 -4.38
C GLY A 710 3.36 18.62 -2.97
N LYS A 711 2.10 18.18 -2.85
CA LYS A 711 1.45 17.85 -1.57
C LYS A 711 0.90 16.43 -1.60
N LEU A 712 0.46 16.00 -0.43
CA LEU A 712 -0.23 14.73 -0.24
C LEU A 712 -1.75 14.96 -0.22
N ALA A 713 -2.49 14.08 -0.90
CA ALA A 713 -3.94 14.14 -1.01
C ALA A 713 -4.59 12.91 -0.36
N ALA A 714 -5.72 13.12 0.32
CA ALA A 714 -6.57 12.05 0.82
C ALA A 714 -7.81 11.84 -0.07
N THR A 715 -8.44 10.68 0.08
CA THR A 715 -9.73 10.35 -0.54
C THR A 715 -10.80 11.41 -0.23
N GLU A 716 -10.81 11.90 1.02
CA GLU A 716 -11.73 12.95 1.46
C GLU A 716 -11.45 14.31 0.81
N ASP A 717 -10.21 14.59 0.38
CA ASP A 717 -9.90 15.79 -0.40
C ASP A 717 -10.52 15.72 -1.80
N LEU A 718 -10.43 14.55 -2.46
CA LEU A 718 -11.06 14.32 -3.76
C LEU A 718 -12.57 14.54 -3.68
N LYS A 719 -13.21 13.94 -2.67
CA LYS A 719 -14.63 14.10 -2.37
C LYS A 719 -15.01 15.56 -2.14
N ARG A 720 -14.31 16.27 -1.23
CA ARG A 720 -14.58 17.69 -0.95
C ARG A 720 -14.39 18.59 -2.18
N MET A 721 -13.41 18.29 -3.04
CA MET A 721 -13.21 19.06 -4.27
C MET A 721 -14.31 18.81 -5.30
N LEU A 722 -14.80 17.58 -5.40
CA LEU A 722 -15.93 17.23 -6.24
C LEU A 722 -17.20 17.96 -5.77
N GLU A 723 -17.46 17.98 -4.46
CA GLU A 723 -18.62 18.64 -3.84
C GLU A 723 -18.72 20.15 -4.14
N LYS A 724 -17.59 20.81 -4.38
CA LYS A 724 -17.58 22.23 -4.79
C LYS A 724 -18.13 22.47 -6.21
N LYS A 725 -18.29 21.41 -7.02
CA LYS A 725 -18.65 21.47 -8.44
C LYS A 725 -19.89 20.64 -8.80
N ILE A 726 -20.58 20.07 -7.81
CA ILE A 726 -21.81 19.29 -8.00
C ILE A 726 -22.91 20.19 -8.58
N ASP A 727 -23.55 19.70 -9.64
CA ASP A 727 -24.78 20.27 -10.15
C ASP A 727 -26.02 19.55 -9.55
N LYS A 728 -27.22 20.04 -9.89
CA LYS A 728 -28.48 19.44 -9.41
C LYS A 728 -28.68 17.99 -9.85
N GLY A 729 -27.99 17.52 -10.89
CA GLY A 729 -28.08 16.16 -11.40
C GLY A 729 -27.28 15.15 -10.58
N LEU A 730 -26.33 15.61 -9.78
CA LEU A 730 -25.49 14.80 -8.88
C LEU A 730 -25.79 15.02 -7.39
N ASP A 731 -26.51 16.09 -7.05
CA ASP A 731 -27.06 16.34 -5.70
C ASP A 731 -28.30 15.47 -5.44
N LEU A 732 -28.12 14.14 -5.39
CA LEU A 732 -29.21 13.17 -5.28
C LEU A 732 -29.86 13.14 -3.89
N GLU A 733 -29.12 13.56 -2.86
CA GLU A 733 -29.58 13.61 -1.46
C GLU A 733 -30.06 15.03 -1.04
N GLY A 734 -29.88 16.04 -1.90
CA GLY A 734 -30.32 17.42 -1.65
C GLY A 734 -29.47 18.19 -0.63
N ASN A 735 -28.30 17.66 -0.27
CA ASN A 735 -27.36 18.22 0.71
C ASN A 735 -26.06 18.72 0.07
N LYS A 736 -25.93 18.66 -1.26
CA LYS A 736 -24.72 18.94 -2.05
C LYS A 736 -23.52 18.08 -1.64
N LYS A 737 -23.76 16.84 -1.22
CA LYS A 737 -22.75 15.86 -0.86
C LYS A 737 -22.71 14.70 -1.86
N MET A 738 -21.56 14.03 -1.90
CA MET A 738 -21.39 12.76 -2.64
C MET A 738 -21.26 11.59 -1.68
N ASP A 739 -21.89 11.68 -0.50
CA ASP A 739 -21.87 10.64 0.51
C ASP A 739 -22.42 9.34 -0.07
N TRP A 740 -23.57 9.38 -0.77
CA TRP A 740 -24.09 8.21 -1.48
C TRP A 740 -23.04 7.51 -2.37
N PHE A 741 -22.27 8.26 -3.17
CA PHE A 741 -21.32 7.65 -4.10
C PHE A 741 -20.10 7.07 -3.37
N PHE A 742 -19.48 7.85 -2.47
CA PHE A 742 -18.25 7.42 -1.79
C PHE A 742 -18.53 6.32 -0.76
N SER A 743 -19.60 6.43 0.02
CA SER A 743 -19.99 5.41 1.00
C SER A 743 -20.18 4.05 0.33
N GLN A 744 -20.81 4.02 -0.85
CA GLN A 744 -21.11 2.78 -1.57
C GLN A 744 -19.92 2.21 -2.33
N TRP A 745 -19.20 3.06 -3.08
CA TRP A 745 -18.19 2.57 -4.03
C TRP A 745 -16.77 2.57 -3.47
N VAL A 746 -16.48 3.42 -2.48
CA VAL A 746 -15.14 3.57 -1.89
C VAL A 746 -15.05 2.92 -0.52
N TYR A 747 -16.07 3.10 0.33
CA TYR A 747 -16.07 2.68 1.73
C TYR A 747 -16.87 1.40 2.02
N ASP A 748 -17.55 0.81 1.01
CA ASP A 748 -18.28 -0.44 1.17
C ASP A 748 -17.99 -1.42 0.02
N THR A 749 -18.52 -2.63 0.18
CA THR A 749 -18.55 -3.66 -0.86
C THR A 749 -19.96 -3.85 -1.42
N GLY A 750 -20.06 -4.55 -2.54
CA GLY A 750 -21.32 -4.85 -3.21
C GLY A 750 -21.38 -4.26 -4.61
N ILE A 751 -21.93 -5.05 -5.55
CA ILE A 751 -22.09 -4.68 -6.95
C ILE A 751 -23.56 -4.87 -7.32
N PRO A 752 -24.27 -3.81 -7.75
CA PRO A 752 -25.70 -3.88 -7.96
C PRO A 752 -26.03 -4.81 -9.12
N THR A 753 -27.08 -5.62 -8.94
CA THR A 753 -27.72 -6.35 -10.03
C THR A 753 -29.02 -5.64 -10.40
N TYR A 754 -29.15 -5.19 -11.65
CA TYR A 754 -30.36 -4.54 -12.15
C TYR A 754 -31.24 -5.51 -12.94
N ARG A 755 -32.55 -5.46 -12.66
CA ARG A 755 -33.58 -6.11 -13.49
C ARG A 755 -34.61 -5.11 -13.96
N LEU A 756 -34.92 -5.15 -15.25
CA LEU A 756 -35.91 -4.27 -15.87
C LEU A 756 -37.21 -5.04 -16.13
N GLU A 757 -38.32 -4.53 -15.60
CA GLU A 757 -39.68 -4.93 -15.96
C GLU A 757 -40.37 -3.74 -16.64
N TYR A 758 -40.97 -3.93 -17.81
CA TYR A 758 -41.61 -2.82 -18.51
C TYR A 758 -42.81 -3.23 -19.37
N SER A 759 -43.66 -2.25 -19.66
CA SER A 759 -44.78 -2.34 -20.59
C SER A 759 -44.85 -1.09 -21.46
N ILE A 760 -45.26 -1.26 -22.71
CA ILE A 760 -45.45 -0.16 -23.66
C ILE A 760 -46.90 -0.16 -24.10
N THR A 761 -47.59 0.95 -23.86
CA THR A 761 -49.01 1.13 -24.21
C THR A 761 -49.17 2.24 -25.24
N ALA A 762 -50.01 2.04 -26.25
CA ALA A 762 -50.34 3.08 -27.22
C ALA A 762 -51.23 4.14 -26.56
N LEU A 763 -50.96 5.41 -26.84
CA LEU A 763 -51.75 6.54 -26.35
C LEU A 763 -52.74 7.00 -27.43
N LYS A 764 -53.90 7.53 -26.99
CA LYS A 764 -54.96 7.98 -27.90
C LYS A 764 -54.53 9.10 -28.86
N ASN A 765 -53.45 9.83 -28.54
CA ASN A 765 -52.89 10.92 -29.34
C ASN A 765 -51.83 10.46 -30.36
N GLY A 766 -51.66 9.15 -30.59
CA GLY A 766 -50.73 8.60 -31.58
C GLY A 766 -49.30 8.38 -31.09
N GLY A 767 -49.01 8.60 -29.80
CA GLY A 767 -47.74 8.24 -29.16
C GLY A 767 -47.78 6.93 -28.38
N TYR A 768 -46.71 6.62 -27.65
CA TYR A 768 -46.61 5.47 -26.76
C TYR A 768 -46.19 5.91 -25.36
N GLN A 769 -46.65 5.19 -24.34
CA GLN A 769 -46.21 5.34 -22.96
C GLN A 769 -45.47 4.08 -22.53
N LEU A 770 -44.19 4.25 -22.22
CA LEU A 770 -43.37 3.26 -21.55
C LEU A 770 -43.55 3.42 -20.04
N LYS A 771 -44.05 2.39 -19.37
CA LYS A 771 -44.01 2.28 -17.90
C LYS A 771 -43.04 1.16 -17.54
N GLY A 772 -42.09 1.45 -16.67
CA GLY A 772 -41.13 0.44 -16.23
C GLY A 772 -40.84 0.51 -14.75
N LYS A 773 -40.25 -0.58 -14.26
CA LYS A 773 -39.74 -0.77 -12.91
C LYS A 773 -38.33 -1.34 -13.03
N ILE A 774 -37.37 -0.69 -12.38
CA ILE A 774 -36.00 -1.19 -12.22
C ILE A 774 -35.90 -1.76 -10.81
N LYS A 775 -35.57 -3.04 -10.68
CA LYS A 775 -35.23 -3.68 -9.39
C LYS A 775 -33.72 -3.71 -9.22
N GLN A 776 -33.26 -3.44 -8.00
CA GLN A 776 -31.87 -3.43 -7.59
C GLN A 776 -31.65 -4.48 -6.50
N GLN A 777 -30.60 -5.28 -6.64
CA GLN A 777 -30.28 -6.40 -5.74
C GLN A 777 -28.76 -6.46 -5.47
N ASN A 778 -28.36 -7.25 -4.46
CA ASN A 778 -26.96 -7.50 -4.09
C ASN A 778 -26.19 -6.28 -3.55
N VAL A 779 -26.91 -5.25 -3.10
CA VAL A 779 -26.39 -4.02 -2.48
C VAL A 779 -27.28 -3.61 -1.30
N SER A 780 -26.85 -2.62 -0.52
CA SER A 780 -27.61 -2.06 0.60
C SER A 780 -28.99 -1.53 0.18
N GLU A 781 -29.96 -1.55 1.11
CA GLU A 781 -31.31 -1.01 0.90
C GLU A 781 -31.35 0.52 0.72
N ASP A 782 -30.26 1.21 1.07
CA ASP A 782 -30.10 2.65 0.86
C ASP A 782 -29.27 2.97 -0.40
N PHE A 783 -28.92 1.97 -1.21
CA PHE A 783 -28.03 2.17 -2.35
C PHE A 783 -28.69 3.03 -3.45
N ILE A 784 -27.98 4.05 -3.90
CA ILE A 784 -28.40 5.02 -4.90
C ILE A 784 -27.52 4.89 -6.15
N MET A 785 -28.15 4.78 -7.31
CA MET A 785 -27.46 4.95 -8.59
C MET A 785 -28.40 5.43 -9.69
N PRO A 786 -28.02 6.47 -10.46
CA PRO A 786 -28.71 6.81 -11.69
C PRO A 786 -28.42 5.80 -12.80
N VAL A 787 -29.47 5.19 -13.34
CA VAL A 787 -29.40 4.19 -14.41
C VAL A 787 -30.06 4.74 -15.67
N GLU A 788 -29.35 4.68 -16.80
CA GLU A 788 -29.89 5.09 -18.10
C GLU A 788 -30.72 4.00 -18.75
N VAL A 789 -31.85 4.40 -19.33
CA VAL A 789 -32.79 3.55 -20.06
C VAL A 789 -32.69 3.86 -21.55
N PHE A 790 -32.51 2.82 -22.35
CA PHE A 790 -32.38 2.92 -23.80
C PHE A 790 -33.52 2.21 -24.52
N GLY A 791 -33.90 2.74 -25.69
CA GLY A 791 -34.88 2.17 -26.59
C GLY A 791 -34.20 1.76 -27.89
N ARG A 792 -34.34 0.50 -28.27
CA ARG A 792 -33.89 -0.01 -29.56
C ARG A 792 -35.03 0.05 -30.57
N PHE A 793 -34.85 0.79 -31.65
CA PHE A 793 -35.85 0.98 -32.72
C PHE A 793 -35.46 0.26 -34.03
N GLY A 794 -34.27 -0.34 -34.08
CA GLY A 794 -33.76 -1.15 -35.19
C GLY A 794 -32.43 -1.82 -34.80
N PRO A 795 -31.78 -2.55 -35.72
CA PRO A 795 -30.49 -3.20 -35.47
C PRO A 795 -29.41 -2.24 -34.97
N ASP A 796 -29.28 -1.07 -35.60
CA ASP A 796 -28.26 -0.06 -35.28
C ASP A 796 -28.85 1.24 -34.72
N LYS A 797 -30.18 1.28 -34.52
CA LYS A 797 -30.88 2.47 -34.02
C LYS A 797 -31.24 2.29 -32.56
N ILE A 798 -30.37 2.80 -31.69
CA ILE A 798 -30.54 2.82 -30.23
C ILE A 798 -30.57 4.28 -29.79
N GLU A 799 -31.56 4.65 -28.99
CA GLU A 799 -31.71 6.00 -28.47
C GLU A 799 -31.84 5.97 -26.94
N ARG A 800 -31.20 6.93 -26.27
CA ARG A 800 -31.36 7.15 -24.84
C ARG A 800 -32.75 7.72 -24.58
N LEU A 801 -33.55 7.05 -23.74
CA LEU A 801 -34.91 7.46 -23.39
C LEU A 801 -34.95 8.35 -22.15
N GLY A 802 -34.06 8.12 -21.20
CA GLY A 802 -33.94 8.91 -19.99
C GLY A 802 -33.18 8.20 -18.88
N ARG A 803 -32.91 8.94 -17.80
CA ARG A 803 -32.23 8.49 -16.58
C ARG A 803 -33.25 8.24 -15.48
N VAL A 804 -33.08 7.14 -14.75
CA VAL A 804 -33.88 6.81 -13.57
C VAL A 804 -32.94 6.71 -12.38
N VAL A 805 -33.15 7.54 -11.36
CA VAL A 805 -32.43 7.39 -10.09
C VAL A 805 -33.06 6.22 -9.34
N VAL A 806 -32.29 5.14 -9.18
CA VAL A 806 -32.70 3.98 -8.42
C VAL A 806 -32.23 4.18 -6.99
N THR A 807 -33.16 4.35 -6.07
CA THR A 807 -32.90 4.47 -4.62
C THR A 807 -33.49 3.24 -3.93
N GLY A 808 -32.64 2.51 -3.22
CA GLY A 808 -32.98 1.26 -2.58
C GLY A 808 -33.37 0.16 -3.55
N ASN A 809 -34.35 -0.67 -3.19
CA ASN A 809 -34.57 -1.95 -3.87
C ASN A 809 -35.31 -1.85 -5.22
N GLU A 810 -36.04 -0.77 -5.50
CA GLU A 810 -36.69 -0.56 -6.79
C GLU A 810 -37.01 0.91 -7.11
N ALA A 811 -37.10 1.24 -8.40
CA ALA A 811 -37.60 2.52 -8.88
C ALA A 811 -38.58 2.36 -10.05
N ASN A 812 -39.70 3.07 -9.99
CA ASN A 812 -40.70 3.11 -11.06
C ASN A 812 -40.49 4.34 -11.94
N PHE A 813 -40.65 4.18 -13.26
CA PHE A 813 -40.51 5.28 -14.21
C PHE A 813 -41.57 5.25 -15.32
N LYS A 814 -41.78 6.41 -15.94
CA LYS A 814 -42.67 6.57 -17.09
C LYS A 814 -42.06 7.52 -18.11
N PHE A 815 -41.95 7.08 -19.36
CA PHE A 815 -41.49 7.91 -20.48
C PHE A 815 -42.53 7.97 -21.58
N ALA A 816 -42.73 9.16 -22.15
CA ALA A 816 -43.55 9.36 -23.33
C ALA A 816 -42.67 9.21 -24.58
N LEU A 817 -43.09 8.35 -25.51
CA LEU A 817 -42.35 7.99 -26.72
C LEU A 817 -43.16 8.35 -27.96
N ARG A 818 -42.48 8.80 -29.01
CA ARG A 818 -43.13 9.05 -30.31
C ARG A 818 -43.33 7.76 -31.11
N THR A 819 -42.37 6.85 -31.01
CA THR A 819 -42.34 5.56 -31.68
C THR A 819 -42.27 4.43 -30.65
N LYS A 820 -42.77 3.24 -31.00
CA LYS A 820 -42.66 2.06 -30.15
C LYS A 820 -41.27 1.43 -30.33
N PRO A 821 -40.46 1.28 -29.27
CA PRO A 821 -39.20 0.54 -29.36
C PRO A 821 -39.47 -0.96 -29.49
N LEU A 822 -38.56 -1.66 -30.15
CA LEU A 822 -38.50 -3.12 -30.26
C LEU A 822 -38.07 -3.76 -28.94
N LYS A 823 -37.16 -3.10 -28.22
CA LYS A 823 -36.64 -3.54 -26.93
C LYS A 823 -36.27 -2.32 -26.08
N VAL A 824 -36.46 -2.42 -24.77
CA VAL A 824 -35.92 -1.49 -23.78
C VAL A 824 -34.80 -2.18 -23.02
N THR A 825 -33.68 -1.48 -22.84
CA THR A 825 -32.50 -1.98 -22.13
C THR A 825 -32.02 -0.96 -21.09
N LEU A 826 -31.22 -1.43 -20.14
CA LEU A 826 -30.53 -0.60 -19.15
C LEU A 826 -29.05 -0.58 -19.48
N ASP A 827 -28.42 0.59 -19.30
CA ASP A 827 -26.97 0.76 -19.41
C ASP A 827 -26.36 0.08 -20.65
N GLU A 828 -26.94 0.35 -21.84
CA GLU A 828 -26.55 -0.30 -23.11
C GLU A 828 -25.05 -0.12 -23.42
N ASN A 829 -24.45 0.97 -22.95
CA ASN A 829 -23.04 1.30 -23.16
C ASN A 829 -22.11 0.67 -22.12
N ASN A 830 -22.63 -0.04 -21.11
CA ASN A 830 -21.90 -0.61 -19.98
C ASN A 830 -21.06 0.43 -19.22
N GLU A 831 -21.67 1.56 -18.88
CA GLU A 831 -21.02 2.67 -18.16
C GLU A 831 -21.11 2.49 -16.63
N ILE A 832 -21.88 1.50 -16.15
CA ILE A 832 -22.06 1.21 -14.72
C ILE A 832 -21.46 -0.16 -14.37
N LEU A 833 -20.68 -0.20 -13.28
CA LEU A 833 -20.21 -1.44 -12.68
C LEU A 833 -21.38 -2.18 -12.01
N CYS A 834 -22.05 -3.03 -12.79
CA CYS A 834 -23.27 -3.74 -12.35
C CYS A 834 -23.46 -5.09 -13.05
N GLU A 835 -24.28 -5.99 -12.51
CA GLU A 835 -24.79 -7.14 -13.25
C GLU A 835 -26.15 -6.81 -13.88
N ASN A 836 -26.24 -6.70 -15.21
CA ASN A 836 -27.50 -6.44 -15.89
C ASN A 836 -28.19 -7.74 -16.29
N LYS A 837 -29.47 -7.91 -15.89
CA LYS A 837 -30.34 -9.01 -16.33
C LYS A 837 -31.62 -8.45 -16.91
N THR A 838 -31.82 -8.59 -18.22
CA THR A 838 -33.13 -8.33 -18.85
C THR A 838 -33.96 -9.61 -18.79
N LEU A 839 -35.19 -9.54 -18.26
CA LEU A 839 -36.16 -10.64 -18.32
C LEU A 839 -37.01 -10.55 -19.58
#